data_AF-A0A353DWF1-F1
#
_entry.id   AF-A0A353DWF1-F1
#
_cell.length_a   1.000
_cell.length_b   1.000
_cell.length_c   1.000
_cell.angle_alpha   90.00
_cell.angle_beta   90.00
_cell.angle_gamma   90.00
#
_symmetry.space_group_name_H-M   'P 1'
#
loop_
_entity.id
_entity.type
_entity.pdbx_description
1 polymer ?
#
loop_
_entity_poly.entity_id
_entity_poly.type
_entity_poly.pdbx_seq_one_letter_code
_entity_poly.pdbx_strand_id
1 'polypeptide(L)'
;QDELVGRGIRHWDALVQAMDQVEAESAQETWILWTLGRIGENHPKGNAFFADQWQKGINRRLQTLRIVAHQARVNQASELPPFVGSGLMEEEARLRHASVLAIHQASDVNWKSLLLELIGSESDRIVFYSAWQAMRDLFSPSERIQLLEHEQAPLRRAALLSLLEDDLLEESMIKPLVGDPDPMTSFLAQKRLSGRATPVIKGAALTRQETVAPKETAKLFSSVMEHLSSESGLAYEVGILNEHSEAYIDRAYQLVEIPAHLEGLPFIRSANADAESQVKGGMSFELLFPSRVYIADDTRAPQPPGWLTDHFDGTDQFLSTEDARHRIYQADFPAGLVRLGSNQSSPRVSKSSYIVILEPQFLQPQSSTTSIQKVLDVLDQGNPQRGRALFHDARAANCVACHALENRGQVLAPDLMDIFSRSKPEVLIQSILDPSAVITEGFASQAIETTDGETYSGLVVSESGRDILIADATGQTRRILKSQIELREGSELSAMPGGFGDILSPTQVADLLAYLKTQTSAPSTAEEPGASTEAQIEVIDDWRLEPASDGWRLIKGEQELARFYHKHPEVHRPFWAHVKTPSGLQVTRPFPPVEGVDATDHASMHPGLSMGFAILNGVNFWHNREGRVVHLGYDAMKTQGLVLTLNLQQAYVDADGSQLCKETLEYRIVPNTDGYLISQESMFSADKPFYFGVKEEMGLTMRVATPLVVRSGLGGRILNGQGGENEKGTWGKVDQWWDYSGTIQGQWVGMQLMTGPGNPDTWAHSRDYGVLVANPFPLDIKANRSKRVEVPPGETFTLRFGVQIHQHLDAQGFDPAQSYRRYLSIVSQP
;
A
#
# COMPACT_ATOMS: atom_id res chain seq x y z
N GLN A 1 -16.09 -8.57 -28.95
CA GLN A 1 -15.31 -7.90 -30.02
C GLN A 1 -14.25 -8.81 -30.59
N ASP A 2 -13.37 -9.41 -29.76
CA ASP A 2 -12.36 -10.36 -30.24
C ASP A 2 -12.96 -11.61 -30.90
N GLU A 3 -14.17 -12.01 -30.49
CA GLU A 3 -14.92 -13.05 -31.21
C GLU A 3 -15.25 -12.65 -32.66
N LEU A 4 -15.64 -11.39 -32.92
CA LEU A 4 -15.91 -10.91 -34.28
C LEU A 4 -14.62 -10.77 -35.09
N VAL A 5 -13.51 -10.35 -34.46
CA VAL A 5 -12.18 -10.32 -35.08
C VAL A 5 -11.75 -11.74 -35.47
N GLY A 6 -11.91 -12.71 -34.56
CA GLY A 6 -11.58 -14.12 -34.80
C GLY A 6 -12.44 -14.79 -35.88
N ARG A 7 -13.63 -14.27 -36.16
CA ARG A 7 -14.48 -14.72 -37.29
C ARG A 7 -13.98 -14.22 -38.66
N GLY A 8 -13.06 -13.25 -38.69
CA GLY A 8 -12.25 -12.87 -39.85
C GLY A 8 -12.96 -12.08 -40.96
N ILE A 9 -12.23 -11.87 -42.06
CA ILE A 9 -12.57 -10.95 -43.16
C ILE A 9 -13.91 -11.23 -43.87
N ARG A 10 -14.43 -12.46 -43.81
CA ARG A 10 -15.70 -12.86 -44.45
C ARG A 10 -16.93 -12.05 -43.98
N HIS A 11 -16.82 -11.35 -42.85
CA HIS A 11 -17.88 -10.50 -42.31
C HIS A 11 -17.73 -9.01 -42.64
N TRP A 12 -16.73 -8.64 -43.47
CA TRP A 12 -16.46 -7.24 -43.84
C TRP A 12 -17.69 -6.52 -44.38
N ASP A 13 -18.33 -7.04 -45.44
CA ASP A 13 -19.47 -6.36 -46.07
C ASP A 13 -20.68 -6.21 -45.13
N ALA A 14 -20.93 -7.21 -44.29
CA ALA A 14 -22.00 -7.16 -43.29
C ALA A 14 -21.74 -6.11 -42.21
N LEU A 15 -20.49 -5.97 -41.78
CA LEU A 15 -20.07 -4.95 -40.81
C LEU A 15 -20.10 -3.55 -41.41
N VAL A 16 -19.69 -3.38 -42.67
CA VAL A 16 -19.82 -2.11 -43.40
C VAL A 16 -21.30 -1.70 -43.51
N GLN A 17 -22.19 -2.63 -43.88
CA GLN A 17 -23.62 -2.35 -43.96
C GLN A 17 -24.22 -2.02 -42.59
N ALA A 18 -23.80 -2.72 -41.53
CA ALA A 18 -24.24 -2.43 -40.16
C ALA A 18 -23.78 -1.05 -39.69
N MET A 19 -22.59 -0.60 -40.10
CA MET A 19 -22.04 0.72 -39.77
C MET A 19 -22.90 1.88 -40.30
N ASP A 20 -23.65 1.67 -41.39
CA ASP A 20 -24.55 2.69 -41.94
C ASP A 20 -25.91 2.74 -41.22
N GLN A 21 -26.19 1.76 -40.35
CA GLN A 21 -27.45 1.64 -39.61
C GLN A 21 -27.32 2.01 -38.13
N VAL A 22 -26.10 2.09 -37.61
CA VAL A 22 -25.85 2.47 -36.21
C VAL A 22 -25.97 3.97 -36.00
N GLU A 23 -26.40 4.35 -34.81
CA GLU A 23 -26.46 5.75 -34.38
C GLU A 23 -25.06 6.39 -34.46
N ALA A 24 -25.00 7.59 -35.05
CA ALA A 24 -23.77 8.34 -35.17
C ALA A 24 -23.17 8.62 -33.78
N GLU A 25 -21.85 8.51 -33.68
CA GLU A 25 -21.09 8.74 -32.43
C GLU A 25 -21.41 7.75 -31.29
N SER A 26 -22.10 6.65 -31.58
CA SER A 26 -22.34 5.59 -30.60
C SER A 26 -21.09 4.73 -30.33
N ALA A 27 -21.12 4.00 -29.21
CA ALA A 27 -20.12 2.98 -28.92
C ALA A 27 -20.12 1.86 -29.97
N GLN A 28 -21.29 1.51 -30.52
CA GLN A 28 -21.41 0.50 -31.57
C GLN A 28 -20.70 0.92 -32.86
N GLU A 29 -20.84 2.18 -33.28
CA GLU A 29 -20.10 2.74 -34.42
C GLU A 29 -18.58 2.59 -34.24
N THR A 30 -18.09 2.94 -33.04
CA THR A 30 -16.68 2.80 -32.68
C THR A 30 -16.20 1.35 -32.75
N TRP A 31 -16.99 0.41 -32.21
CA TRP A 31 -16.61 -1.00 -32.10
C TRP A 31 -16.62 -1.69 -33.46
N ILE A 32 -17.60 -1.38 -34.31
CA ILE A 32 -17.67 -1.89 -35.68
C ILE A 32 -16.45 -1.39 -36.47
N LEU A 33 -16.15 -0.09 -36.39
CA LEU A 33 -15.04 0.50 -37.13
C LEU A 33 -13.69 -0.08 -36.69
N TRP A 34 -13.45 -0.26 -35.38
CA TRP A 34 -12.25 -0.93 -34.88
C TRP A 34 -12.15 -2.39 -35.33
N THR A 35 -13.28 -3.10 -35.34
CA THR A 35 -13.33 -4.49 -35.81
C THR A 35 -12.98 -4.58 -37.30
N LEU A 36 -13.55 -3.70 -38.13
CA LEU A 36 -13.20 -3.55 -39.54
C LEU A 36 -11.70 -3.28 -39.70
N GLY A 37 -11.12 -2.37 -38.91
CA GLY A 37 -9.68 -2.08 -38.93
C GLY A 37 -8.78 -3.29 -38.71
N ARG A 38 -9.15 -4.18 -37.78
CA ARG A 38 -8.37 -5.39 -37.42
C ARG A 38 -8.59 -6.57 -38.36
N ILE A 39 -9.78 -6.73 -38.95
CA ILE A 39 -10.02 -7.82 -39.92
C ILE A 39 -9.62 -7.43 -41.35
N GLY A 40 -9.56 -6.13 -41.64
CA GLY A 40 -9.35 -5.56 -42.98
C GLY A 40 -7.92 -5.13 -43.28
N GLU A 41 -6.94 -5.59 -42.52
CA GLU A 41 -5.53 -5.15 -42.60
C GLU A 41 -4.92 -5.23 -44.02
N ASN A 42 -5.41 -6.13 -44.86
CA ASN A 42 -5.00 -6.29 -46.27
C ASN A 42 -6.18 -6.21 -47.25
N HIS A 43 -7.30 -5.62 -46.84
CA HIS A 43 -8.49 -5.57 -47.68
C HIS A 43 -8.29 -4.59 -48.85
N PRO A 44 -8.56 -4.98 -50.12
CA PRO A 44 -8.31 -4.12 -51.29
C PRO A 44 -9.04 -2.77 -51.26
N LYS A 45 -10.15 -2.67 -50.51
CA LYS A 45 -10.94 -1.45 -50.33
C LYS A 45 -10.69 -0.74 -48.99
N GLY A 46 -9.83 -1.28 -48.12
CA GLY A 46 -9.62 -0.81 -46.75
C GLY A 46 -9.19 0.66 -46.70
N ASN A 47 -8.12 1.01 -47.43
CA ASN A 47 -7.59 2.38 -47.43
C ASN A 47 -8.62 3.40 -47.95
N ALA A 48 -9.33 3.08 -49.03
CA ALA A 48 -10.39 3.95 -49.57
C ALA A 48 -11.58 4.08 -48.61
N PHE A 49 -11.93 3.01 -47.90
CA PHE A 49 -13.00 3.00 -46.91
C PHE A 49 -12.67 3.87 -45.70
N PHE A 50 -11.47 3.72 -45.14
CA PHE A 50 -11.00 4.53 -44.00
C PHE A 50 -10.84 6.00 -44.39
N ALA A 51 -10.41 6.29 -45.61
CA ALA A 51 -10.38 7.67 -46.13
C ALA A 51 -11.79 8.31 -46.21
N ASP A 52 -12.84 7.56 -46.56
CA ASP A 52 -14.23 8.07 -46.50
C ASP A 52 -14.67 8.35 -45.06
N GLN A 53 -14.24 7.52 -44.10
CA GLN A 53 -14.62 7.68 -42.69
C GLN A 53 -14.03 8.94 -42.05
N TRP A 54 -12.92 9.47 -42.59
CA TRP A 54 -12.33 10.74 -42.16
C TRP A 54 -13.26 11.95 -42.40
N GLN A 55 -14.17 11.89 -43.36
CA GLN A 55 -15.10 12.98 -43.68
C GLN A 55 -16.41 12.93 -42.87
N LYS A 56 -16.46 12.12 -41.81
CA LYS A 56 -17.66 11.86 -41.00
C LYS A 56 -17.51 12.43 -39.57
N GLY A 57 -18.38 12.01 -38.64
CA GLY A 57 -18.37 12.46 -37.25
C GLY A 57 -17.09 12.11 -36.47
N ILE A 58 -16.92 12.73 -35.30
CA ILE A 58 -15.66 12.72 -34.54
C ILE A 58 -15.16 11.31 -34.19
N ASN A 59 -16.07 10.39 -33.83
CA ASN A 59 -15.71 9.02 -33.47
C ASN A 59 -15.11 8.28 -34.66
N ARG A 60 -15.70 8.42 -35.85
CA ARG A 60 -15.17 7.79 -37.06
C ARG A 60 -13.79 8.33 -37.42
N ARG A 61 -13.60 9.64 -37.33
CA ARG A 61 -12.31 10.31 -37.57
C ARG A 61 -11.22 9.80 -36.63
N LEU A 62 -11.51 9.76 -35.33
CA LEU A 62 -10.58 9.31 -34.31
C LEU A 62 -10.21 7.83 -34.47
N GLN A 63 -11.19 6.97 -34.73
CA GLN A 63 -10.94 5.54 -34.95
C GLN A 63 -10.16 5.28 -36.23
N THR A 64 -10.40 6.05 -37.28
CA THR A 64 -9.63 5.96 -38.53
C THR A 64 -8.14 6.21 -38.28
N LEU A 65 -7.78 7.24 -37.50
CA LEU A 65 -6.38 7.49 -37.12
C LEU A 65 -5.77 6.34 -36.31
N ARG A 66 -6.52 5.78 -35.35
CA ARG A 66 -6.08 4.64 -34.53
C ARG A 66 -5.88 3.36 -35.34
N ILE A 67 -6.75 3.11 -36.32
CA ILE A 67 -6.67 1.94 -37.19
C ILE A 67 -5.45 2.03 -38.08
N VAL A 68 -5.19 3.21 -38.66
CA VAL A 68 -3.98 3.43 -39.46
C VAL A 68 -2.72 3.25 -38.61
N ALA A 69 -2.70 3.78 -37.37
CA ALA A 69 -1.58 3.57 -36.44
C ALA A 69 -1.35 2.08 -36.16
N HIS A 70 -2.43 1.33 -35.90
CA HIS A 70 -2.39 -0.11 -35.70
C HIS A 70 -1.85 -0.85 -36.93
N GLN A 71 -2.34 -0.51 -38.12
CA GLN A 71 -1.90 -1.11 -39.38
C GLN A 71 -0.43 -0.81 -39.68
N ALA A 72 0.03 0.42 -39.43
CA ALA A 72 1.45 0.77 -39.58
C ALA A 72 2.34 -0.11 -38.69
N ARG A 73 1.92 -0.35 -37.44
CA ARG A 73 2.63 -1.21 -36.49
C ARG A 73 2.65 -2.69 -36.91
N VAL A 74 1.53 -3.21 -37.41
CA VAL A 74 1.39 -4.64 -37.77
C VAL A 74 2.04 -4.95 -39.12
N ASN A 75 1.85 -4.08 -40.11
CA ASN A 75 2.27 -4.32 -41.50
C ASN A 75 3.64 -3.69 -41.84
N GLN A 76 4.28 -2.99 -40.89
CA GLN A 76 5.49 -2.18 -41.13
C GLN A 76 5.32 -1.21 -42.32
N ALA A 77 4.09 -0.70 -42.50
CA ALA A 77 3.79 0.21 -43.59
C ALA A 77 4.44 1.57 -43.31
N SER A 78 5.28 2.04 -44.24
CA SER A 78 6.09 3.24 -44.05
C SER A 78 5.41 4.55 -44.48
N GLU A 79 4.30 4.49 -45.22
CA GLU A 79 3.64 5.69 -45.77
C GLU A 79 2.21 5.80 -45.22
N LEU A 80 1.98 6.86 -44.45
CA LEU A 80 0.68 7.15 -43.85
C LEU A 80 -0.26 7.89 -44.82
N PRO A 81 -1.58 7.66 -44.78
CA PRO A 81 -2.53 8.39 -45.60
C PRO A 81 -2.54 9.91 -45.33
N PRO A 82 -2.84 10.76 -46.33
CA PRO A 82 -2.81 12.22 -46.20
C PRO A 82 -3.66 12.81 -45.06
N PHE A 83 -4.77 12.15 -44.70
CA PHE A 83 -5.63 12.64 -43.62
C PHE A 83 -4.97 12.59 -42.24
N VAL A 84 -3.92 11.78 -42.06
CA VAL A 84 -3.15 11.77 -40.81
C VAL A 84 -2.49 13.13 -40.59
N GLY A 85 -1.92 13.72 -41.64
CA GLY A 85 -1.38 15.07 -41.63
C GLY A 85 -2.45 16.12 -41.39
N SER A 86 -3.63 16.00 -42.03
CA SER A 86 -4.77 16.89 -41.74
C SER A 86 -5.17 16.85 -40.26
N GLY A 87 -5.12 15.68 -39.63
CA GLY A 87 -5.44 15.52 -38.21
C GLY A 87 -4.52 16.28 -37.26
N LEU A 88 -3.28 16.60 -37.66
CA LEU A 88 -2.38 17.46 -36.87
C LEU A 88 -2.86 18.92 -36.78
N MET A 89 -3.72 19.36 -37.72
CA MET A 89 -4.17 20.74 -37.85
C MET A 89 -5.61 20.96 -37.35
N GLU A 90 -6.22 19.94 -36.75
CA GLU A 90 -7.60 20.00 -36.26
C GLU A 90 -7.73 20.83 -34.99
N GLU A 91 -8.88 21.47 -34.78
CA GLU A 91 -9.16 22.20 -33.53
C GLU A 91 -9.27 21.26 -32.32
N GLU A 92 -9.74 20.04 -32.53
CA GLU A 92 -9.93 19.02 -31.48
C GLU A 92 -8.60 18.31 -31.14
N ALA A 93 -8.15 18.48 -29.90
CA ALA A 93 -6.87 17.94 -29.40
C ALA A 93 -6.78 16.41 -29.50
N ARG A 94 -7.90 15.67 -29.35
CA ARG A 94 -7.90 14.21 -29.48
C ARG A 94 -7.52 13.74 -30.89
N LEU A 95 -7.89 14.49 -31.93
CA LEU A 95 -7.51 14.17 -33.30
C LEU A 95 -6.03 14.45 -33.53
N ARG A 96 -5.52 15.61 -33.07
CA ARG A 96 -4.09 15.93 -33.14
C ARG A 96 -3.23 14.89 -32.43
N HIS A 97 -3.61 14.52 -31.21
CA HIS A 97 -2.93 13.47 -30.44
C HIS A 97 -2.92 12.12 -31.18
N ALA A 98 -4.05 11.67 -31.69
CA ALA A 98 -4.14 10.41 -32.42
C ALA A 98 -3.30 10.43 -33.72
N SER A 99 -3.22 11.56 -34.42
CA SER A 99 -2.34 11.75 -35.57
C SER A 99 -0.86 11.67 -35.20
N VAL A 100 -0.44 12.32 -34.10
CA VAL A 100 0.93 12.24 -33.60
C VAL A 100 1.32 10.79 -33.28
N LEU A 101 0.44 10.05 -32.59
CA LEU A 101 0.69 8.64 -32.27
C LEU A 101 0.77 7.77 -33.53
N ALA A 102 -0.06 8.02 -34.54
CA ALA A 102 0.01 7.30 -35.81
C ALA A 102 1.36 7.51 -36.51
N ILE A 103 1.81 8.76 -36.59
CA ILE A 103 3.11 9.14 -37.18
C ILE A 103 4.28 8.50 -36.42
N HIS A 104 4.24 8.58 -35.09
CA HIS A 104 5.28 8.03 -34.22
C HIS A 104 5.37 6.51 -34.35
N GLN A 105 4.25 5.79 -34.30
CA GLN A 105 4.22 4.33 -34.41
C GLN A 105 4.65 3.83 -35.79
N ALA A 106 4.34 4.58 -36.85
CA ALA A 106 4.79 4.27 -38.20
C ALA A 106 6.28 4.57 -38.43
N SER A 107 6.92 5.31 -37.52
CA SER A 107 8.27 5.85 -37.72
C SER A 107 8.40 6.66 -39.03
N ASP A 108 7.30 7.32 -39.46
CA ASP A 108 7.22 7.99 -40.76
C ASP A 108 7.84 9.40 -40.68
N VAL A 109 9.05 9.53 -41.20
CA VAL A 109 9.85 10.77 -41.17
C VAL A 109 9.36 11.85 -42.13
N ASN A 110 8.40 11.56 -43.01
CA ASN A 110 7.89 12.54 -43.97
C ASN A 110 7.08 13.66 -43.29
N TRP A 111 6.65 13.44 -42.05
CA TRP A 111 5.78 14.36 -41.29
C TRP A 111 6.54 15.34 -40.39
N LYS A 112 7.87 15.33 -40.40
CA LYS A 112 8.72 16.21 -39.56
C LYS A 112 8.29 17.68 -39.63
N SER A 113 8.03 18.21 -40.82
CA SER A 113 7.65 19.61 -40.98
C SER A 113 6.33 19.96 -40.27
N LEU A 114 5.30 19.11 -40.41
CA LEU A 114 4.01 19.33 -39.75
C LEU A 114 4.09 19.09 -38.24
N LEU A 115 4.95 18.16 -37.79
CA LEU A 115 5.22 17.99 -36.36
C LEU A 115 5.87 19.24 -35.75
N LEU A 116 6.78 19.93 -36.47
CA LEU A 116 7.33 21.19 -36.00
C LEU A 116 6.27 22.30 -35.91
N GLU A 117 5.40 22.41 -36.91
CA GLU A 117 4.29 23.37 -36.91
C GLU A 117 3.32 23.13 -35.75
N LEU A 118 2.98 21.86 -35.50
CA LEU A 118 2.19 21.45 -34.35
C LEU A 118 2.87 21.84 -33.05
N ILE A 119 4.13 21.41 -32.82
CA ILE A 119 4.85 21.69 -31.57
C ILE A 119 4.96 23.20 -31.32
N GLY A 120 5.17 23.98 -32.37
CA GLY A 120 5.30 25.44 -32.30
C GLY A 120 4.03 26.17 -31.85
N SER A 121 2.86 25.60 -32.12
CA SER A 121 1.54 26.22 -31.86
C SER A 121 0.70 25.48 -30.81
N GLU A 122 1.12 24.28 -30.37
CA GLU A 122 0.31 23.43 -29.52
C GLU A 122 0.17 23.98 -28.09
N SER A 123 -1.07 23.98 -27.61
CA SER A 123 -1.46 24.42 -26.27
C SER A 123 -1.91 23.28 -25.38
N ASP A 124 -2.34 22.15 -25.94
CA ASP A 124 -2.68 20.93 -25.20
C ASP A 124 -1.41 20.19 -24.74
N ARG A 125 -1.30 19.97 -23.43
CA ARG A 125 -0.10 19.37 -22.83
C ARG A 125 0.13 17.92 -23.28
N ILE A 126 -0.93 17.16 -23.50
CA ILE A 126 -0.82 15.74 -23.88
C ILE A 126 -0.35 15.65 -25.33
N VAL A 127 -0.95 16.43 -26.23
CA VAL A 127 -0.51 16.49 -27.64
C VAL A 127 0.95 16.96 -27.73
N PHE A 128 1.31 18.03 -27.01
CA PHE A 128 2.68 18.54 -26.99
C PHE A 128 3.67 17.48 -26.50
N TYR A 129 3.30 16.72 -25.45
CA TYR A 129 4.15 15.69 -24.88
C TYR A 129 4.42 14.54 -25.87
N SER A 130 3.37 14.03 -26.49
CA SER A 130 3.52 12.99 -27.53
C SER A 130 4.28 13.51 -28.75
N ALA A 131 4.13 14.79 -29.11
CA ALA A 131 4.78 15.36 -30.28
C ALA A 131 6.29 15.52 -30.11
N TRP A 132 6.78 15.94 -28.94
CA TRP A 132 8.24 16.00 -28.71
C TRP A 132 8.86 14.61 -28.55
N GLN A 133 8.11 13.61 -28.04
CA GLN A 133 8.57 12.22 -28.04
C GLN A 133 8.67 11.66 -29.45
N ALA A 134 7.67 11.92 -30.30
CA ALA A 134 7.76 11.60 -31.72
C ALA A 134 8.95 12.31 -32.38
N MET A 135 9.22 13.57 -32.02
CA MET A 135 10.41 14.29 -32.49
C MET A 135 11.71 13.58 -32.07
N ARG A 136 11.82 13.09 -30.82
CA ARG A 136 13.02 12.40 -30.31
C ARG A 136 13.41 11.22 -31.22
N ASP A 137 12.42 10.43 -31.60
CA ASP A 137 12.64 9.18 -32.34
C ASP A 137 12.72 9.42 -33.86
N LEU A 138 12.03 10.44 -34.40
CA LEU A 138 12.00 10.72 -35.84
C LEU A 138 13.12 11.66 -36.30
N PHE A 139 13.58 12.58 -35.45
CA PHE A 139 14.59 13.58 -35.80
C PHE A 139 15.99 13.14 -35.37
N SER A 140 16.97 13.37 -36.24
CA SER A 140 18.36 13.10 -35.91
C SER A 140 18.82 14.02 -34.77
N PRO A 141 19.82 13.58 -33.98
CA PRO A 141 20.40 14.44 -32.93
C PRO A 141 20.82 15.82 -33.43
N SER A 142 21.39 15.93 -34.63
CA SER A 142 21.80 17.20 -35.20
C SER A 142 20.62 18.12 -35.54
N GLU A 143 19.52 17.57 -36.05
CA GLU A 143 18.30 18.34 -36.31
C GLU A 143 17.73 18.90 -35.00
N ARG A 144 17.72 18.08 -33.93
CA ARG A 144 17.24 18.49 -32.61
C ARG A 144 18.15 19.55 -31.98
N ILE A 145 19.47 19.42 -32.12
CA ILE A 145 20.43 20.41 -31.58
C ILE A 145 20.22 21.79 -32.23
N GLN A 146 20.00 21.83 -33.54
CA GLN A 146 19.71 23.09 -34.24
C GLN A 146 18.44 23.78 -33.72
N LEU A 147 17.45 23.01 -33.28
CA LEU A 147 16.19 23.55 -32.74
C LEU A 147 16.34 24.19 -31.35
N LEU A 148 17.46 23.99 -30.64
CA LEU A 148 17.73 24.69 -29.37
C LEU A 148 17.86 26.21 -29.54
N GLU A 149 18.17 26.68 -30.75
CA GLU A 149 18.30 28.12 -31.07
C GLU A 149 17.08 28.67 -31.82
N HIS A 150 16.00 27.89 -31.94
CA HIS A 150 14.82 28.26 -32.70
C HIS A 150 14.10 29.48 -32.10
N GLU A 151 13.49 30.34 -32.92
CA GLU A 151 12.81 31.57 -32.44
C GLU A 151 11.61 31.27 -31.52
N GLN A 152 10.91 30.16 -31.79
CA GLN A 152 9.74 29.73 -31.04
C GLN A 152 10.12 28.93 -29.79
N ALA A 153 9.67 29.40 -28.62
CA ALA A 153 9.90 28.76 -27.33
C ALA A 153 9.46 27.28 -27.25
N PRO A 154 8.28 26.88 -27.75
CA PRO A 154 7.85 25.48 -27.69
C PRO A 154 8.78 24.51 -28.43
N LEU A 155 9.37 24.95 -29.54
CA LEU A 155 10.32 24.17 -30.32
C LEU A 155 11.67 24.01 -29.61
N ARG A 156 12.20 25.10 -29.02
CA ARG A 156 13.40 25.01 -28.16
C ARG A 156 13.19 24.06 -26.99
N ARG A 157 12.02 24.12 -26.36
CA ARG A 157 11.64 23.26 -25.24
C ARG A 157 11.56 21.78 -25.65
N ALA A 158 10.88 21.48 -26.76
CA ALA A 158 10.77 20.11 -27.28
C ALA A 158 12.15 19.53 -27.63
N ALA A 159 13.00 20.33 -28.29
CA ALA A 159 14.38 19.96 -28.60
C ALA A 159 15.20 19.68 -27.33
N LEU A 160 15.13 20.58 -26.34
CA LEU A 160 15.80 20.40 -25.05
C LEU A 160 15.36 19.11 -24.37
N LEU A 161 14.05 18.86 -24.24
CA LEU A 161 13.52 17.64 -23.62
C LEU A 161 13.98 16.38 -24.36
N SER A 162 13.85 16.35 -25.68
CA SER A 162 14.25 15.19 -26.48
C SER A 162 15.74 14.86 -26.36
N LEU A 163 16.62 15.86 -26.31
CA LEU A 163 18.06 15.67 -26.20
C LEU A 163 18.50 15.34 -24.76
N LEU A 164 17.78 15.83 -23.76
CA LEU A 164 18.01 15.46 -22.35
C LEU A 164 17.70 13.99 -22.10
N GLU A 165 16.61 13.48 -22.69
CA GLU A 165 16.16 12.11 -22.53
C GLU A 165 17.17 11.10 -23.08
N ASP A 166 17.82 11.43 -24.20
CA ASP A 166 18.89 10.60 -24.79
C ASP A 166 20.29 10.91 -24.21
N ASP A 167 20.38 11.84 -23.26
CA ASP A 167 21.63 12.35 -22.67
C ASP A 167 22.66 12.87 -23.72
N LEU A 168 22.17 13.51 -24.77
CA LEU A 168 22.95 14.00 -25.92
C LEU A 168 23.41 15.47 -25.79
N LEU A 169 23.19 16.11 -24.64
CA LEU A 169 23.59 17.50 -24.40
C LEU A 169 24.87 17.60 -23.56
N GLU A 170 25.86 18.31 -24.10
CA GLU A 170 26.99 18.81 -23.32
C GLU A 170 26.60 20.03 -22.48
N GLU A 171 27.30 20.28 -21.37
CA GLU A 171 27.04 21.46 -20.54
C GLU A 171 27.18 22.79 -21.30
N SER A 172 28.09 22.84 -22.28
CA SER A 172 28.31 24.00 -23.16
C SER A 172 27.04 24.39 -23.92
N MET A 173 26.24 23.40 -24.31
CA MET A 173 24.97 23.57 -25.04
C MET A 173 23.79 23.92 -24.11
N ILE A 174 23.86 23.52 -22.83
CA ILE A 174 22.79 23.78 -21.85
C ILE A 174 22.93 25.16 -21.20
N LYS A 175 24.17 25.62 -20.98
CA LYS A 175 24.46 26.92 -20.32
C LYS A 175 23.73 28.12 -20.95
N PRO A 176 23.68 28.29 -22.28
CA PRO A 176 22.91 29.37 -22.90
C PRO A 176 21.42 29.34 -22.56
N LEU A 177 20.83 28.14 -22.45
CA LEU A 177 19.40 27.93 -22.21
C LEU A 177 18.98 28.28 -20.77
N VAL A 178 19.92 28.43 -19.83
CA VAL A 178 19.62 28.93 -18.48
C VAL A 178 18.99 30.33 -18.52
N GLY A 179 19.40 31.15 -19.49
CA GLY A 179 18.86 32.49 -19.71
C GLY A 179 17.70 32.54 -20.71
N ASP A 180 17.12 31.40 -21.08
CA ASP A 180 16.05 31.36 -22.09
C ASP A 180 14.85 32.23 -21.66
N PRO A 181 14.28 33.06 -22.56
CA PRO A 181 13.08 33.84 -22.26
C PRO A 181 11.86 33.00 -21.87
N ASP A 182 11.79 31.74 -22.29
CA ASP A 182 10.76 30.79 -21.87
C ASP A 182 11.09 30.22 -20.48
N PRO A 183 10.24 30.47 -19.46
CA PRO A 183 10.53 30.06 -18.09
C PRO A 183 10.71 28.54 -17.92
N MET A 184 10.01 27.73 -18.71
CA MET A 184 10.11 26.27 -18.61
C MET A 184 11.41 25.76 -19.20
N THR A 185 11.82 26.26 -20.36
CA THR A 185 13.11 25.94 -20.99
C THR A 185 14.28 26.34 -20.09
N SER A 186 14.21 27.56 -19.52
CA SER A 186 15.18 28.05 -18.54
C SER A 186 15.26 27.16 -17.29
N PHE A 187 14.10 26.79 -16.73
CA PHE A 187 14.03 25.90 -15.58
C PHE A 187 14.66 24.52 -15.85
N LEU A 188 14.34 23.91 -17.00
CA LEU A 188 14.89 22.60 -17.38
C LEU A 188 16.42 22.64 -17.54
N ALA A 189 16.95 23.70 -18.15
CA ALA A 189 18.39 23.91 -18.30
C ALA A 189 19.09 24.08 -16.94
N GLN A 190 18.52 24.89 -16.04
CA GLN A 190 19.03 25.08 -14.68
C GLN A 190 19.05 23.76 -13.88
N LYS A 191 17.96 22.99 -13.95
CA LYS A 191 17.86 21.70 -13.28
C LYS A 191 18.92 20.73 -13.79
N ARG A 192 19.16 20.65 -15.10
CA ARG A 192 20.18 19.75 -15.66
C ARG A 192 21.61 20.13 -15.28
N LEU A 193 21.94 21.42 -15.18
CA LEU A 193 23.28 21.90 -14.80
C LEU A 193 23.57 21.77 -13.30
N SER A 194 22.54 21.61 -12.46
CA SER A 194 22.71 21.33 -11.04
C SER A 194 23.25 19.91 -10.73
N GLY A 195 23.48 19.10 -11.77
CA GLY A 195 24.15 17.81 -11.73
C GLY A 195 23.30 16.66 -12.27
N ARG A 196 23.94 15.65 -12.88
CA ARG A 196 23.31 14.33 -13.10
C ARG A 196 23.14 13.68 -11.73
N ALA A 197 21.99 13.08 -11.45
CA ALA A 197 21.87 12.19 -10.31
C ALA A 197 22.89 11.06 -10.47
N THR A 198 23.96 11.06 -9.69
CA THR A 198 24.92 9.97 -9.67
C THR A 198 24.21 8.71 -9.18
N PRO A 199 24.23 7.59 -9.91
CA PRO A 199 23.67 6.35 -9.40
C PRO A 199 24.52 5.93 -8.20
N VAL A 200 23.96 6.05 -7.00
CA VAL A 200 24.55 5.44 -5.82
C VAL A 200 24.26 3.94 -5.93
N ILE A 201 25.29 3.15 -6.20
CA ILE A 201 25.24 1.70 -6.00
C ILE A 201 25.16 1.50 -4.48
N LYS A 202 23.94 1.40 -3.94
CA LYS A 202 23.71 0.87 -2.59
C LYS A 202 23.41 -0.62 -2.73
N GLY A 203 24.47 -1.42 -2.80
CA GLY A 203 24.44 -2.80 -2.36
C GLY A 203 25.16 -2.85 -1.02
N ALA A 204 24.54 -3.44 0.00
CA ALA A 204 25.27 -3.84 1.19
C ALA A 204 26.29 -4.92 0.81
N ALA A 205 27.46 -4.91 1.44
CA ALA A 205 28.36 -6.06 1.44
C ALA A 205 27.60 -7.29 1.96
N LEU A 206 27.93 -8.48 1.43
CA LEU A 206 27.35 -9.79 1.77
C LEU A 206 27.67 -10.28 3.20
N THR A 207 27.80 -9.38 4.17
CA THR A 207 28.02 -9.71 5.57
C THR A 207 27.33 -8.68 6.45
N ARG A 208 26.01 -8.83 6.60
CA ARG A 208 25.30 -8.46 7.81
C ARG A 208 24.00 -9.26 7.86
N GLN A 209 24.02 -10.34 8.65
CA GLN A 209 22.80 -10.87 9.23
C GLN A 209 22.28 -9.78 10.16
N GLU A 210 21.20 -9.10 9.76
CA GLU A 210 20.42 -8.31 10.71
C GLU A 210 19.62 -9.29 11.55
N THR A 211 20.02 -9.40 12.82
CA THR A 211 19.29 -10.11 13.84
C THR A 211 17.96 -9.41 14.09
N VAL A 212 16.86 -10.11 13.79
CA VAL A 212 15.52 -9.74 14.23
C VAL A 212 15.55 -9.52 15.74
N ALA A 213 14.98 -8.41 16.22
CA ALA A 213 14.93 -8.10 17.64
C ALA A 213 14.31 -9.29 18.42
N PRO A 214 14.94 -9.78 19.51
CA PRO A 214 14.58 -11.05 20.15
C PRO A 214 13.13 -11.17 20.64
N LYS A 215 12.41 -10.05 20.80
CA LYS A 215 11.01 -10.02 21.28
C LYS A 215 9.99 -10.54 20.27
N GLU A 216 10.21 -10.36 18.97
CA GLU A 216 9.24 -10.80 17.95
C GLU A 216 9.37 -12.28 17.61
N THR A 217 10.58 -12.81 17.66
CA THR A 217 10.90 -14.21 17.42
C THR A 217 10.49 -15.08 18.62
N ALA A 218 10.64 -14.59 19.85
CA ALA A 218 10.12 -15.27 21.05
C ALA A 218 8.59 -15.58 20.98
N LYS A 219 7.78 -14.67 20.42
CA LYS A 219 6.32 -14.88 20.17
C LYS A 219 6.01 -15.86 19.03
N LEU A 220 6.99 -16.12 18.17
CA LEU A 220 6.89 -17.10 17.09
C LEU A 220 7.21 -18.49 17.66
N PHE A 221 8.18 -18.56 18.58
CA PHE A 221 8.57 -19.80 19.25
C PHE A 221 7.71 -20.20 20.45
N SER A 222 6.93 -19.30 21.03
CA SER A 222 5.82 -19.67 21.90
C SER A 222 4.74 -20.50 21.17
N SER A 223 4.87 -20.75 19.86
CA SER A 223 3.98 -21.64 19.09
C SER A 223 4.46 -23.09 18.98
N VAL A 224 5.60 -23.46 19.59
CA VAL A 224 6.05 -24.87 19.64
C VAL A 224 5.68 -25.57 20.95
N MET A 225 5.33 -24.81 21.99
CA MET A 225 4.87 -25.32 23.27
C MET A 225 3.94 -24.35 23.99
N GLU A 226 3.12 -24.87 24.91
CA GLU A 226 2.19 -24.12 25.76
C GLU A 226 2.33 -24.53 27.24
N HIS A 227 1.63 -23.82 28.12
CA HIS A 227 1.52 -24.16 29.55
C HIS A 227 2.89 -24.30 30.28
N LEU A 228 3.88 -23.48 29.90
CA LEU A 228 5.17 -23.43 30.58
C LEU A 228 4.99 -22.98 32.04
N SER A 229 5.37 -23.83 32.98
CA SER A 229 5.32 -23.57 34.41
C SER A 229 6.63 -23.96 35.08
N SER A 230 7.15 -23.09 35.93
CA SER A 230 8.18 -23.44 36.91
C SER A 230 7.51 -23.90 38.20
N GLU A 231 8.15 -24.82 38.90
CA GLU A 231 7.67 -25.20 40.22
C GLU A 231 8.02 -24.21 41.33
N SER A 232 8.99 -23.32 41.08
CA SER A 232 9.30 -22.20 41.98
C SER A 232 8.27 -21.08 41.93
N GLY A 233 7.42 -21.04 40.89
CA GLY A 233 6.49 -19.96 40.61
C GLY A 233 7.12 -18.75 39.92
N LEU A 234 8.43 -18.80 39.59
CA LEU A 234 9.10 -17.77 38.79
C LEU A 234 8.69 -17.86 37.31
N ALA A 235 8.48 -16.72 36.66
CA ALA A 235 8.05 -16.67 35.27
C ALA A 235 9.23 -16.94 34.31
N TYR A 236 9.38 -18.19 33.88
CA TYR A 236 10.36 -18.55 32.85
C TYR A 236 9.95 -17.97 31.49
N GLU A 237 10.94 -17.71 30.64
CA GLU A 237 10.74 -17.11 29.32
C GLU A 237 11.29 -17.99 28.21
N VAL A 238 10.72 -17.87 27.01
CA VAL A 238 11.22 -18.53 25.81
C VAL A 238 12.10 -17.55 25.03
N GLY A 239 13.35 -17.93 24.80
CA GLY A 239 14.31 -17.19 23.99
C GLY A 239 14.68 -17.93 22.70
N ILE A 240 15.61 -17.34 21.94
CA ILE A 240 16.26 -17.98 20.80
C ILE A 240 17.71 -18.28 21.18
N LEU A 241 18.14 -19.49 20.89
CA LEU A 241 19.48 -19.95 21.20
C LEU A 241 20.48 -19.38 20.19
N ASN A 242 21.01 -18.19 20.46
CA ASN A 242 22.08 -17.56 19.70
C ASN A 242 23.21 -17.12 20.63
N GLU A 243 24.43 -17.01 20.11
CA GLU A 243 25.54 -16.41 20.86
C GLU A 243 25.15 -15.00 21.32
N HIS A 244 25.65 -14.59 22.49
CA HIS A 244 25.32 -13.35 23.19
C HIS A 244 23.91 -13.24 23.78
N SER A 245 23.04 -14.24 23.60
CA SER A 245 21.73 -14.26 24.26
C SER A 245 21.89 -14.55 25.75
N GLU A 246 21.08 -13.88 26.60
CA GLU A 246 21.06 -14.16 28.04
C GLU A 246 20.52 -15.56 28.30
N ALA A 247 21.29 -16.39 29.03
CA ALA A 247 20.93 -17.77 29.32
C ALA A 247 19.80 -17.91 30.37
N TYR A 248 19.63 -16.91 31.22
CA TYR A 248 18.71 -16.93 32.37
C TYR A 248 17.88 -15.65 32.46
N ILE A 249 16.76 -15.67 33.17
CA ILE A 249 15.90 -14.47 33.35
C ILE A 249 16.41 -13.51 34.44
N ASP A 250 17.22 -14.00 35.37
CA ASP A 250 17.62 -13.29 36.61
C ASP A 250 19.14 -13.10 36.72
N ARG A 251 19.89 -13.44 35.66
CA ARG A 251 21.34 -13.28 35.55
C ARG A 251 21.70 -12.83 34.14
N ALA A 252 22.64 -11.91 34.03
CA ALA A 252 23.10 -11.35 32.76
C ALA A 252 24.16 -12.22 32.04
N TYR A 253 24.27 -13.51 32.37
CA TYR A 253 25.24 -14.40 31.73
C TYR A 253 24.82 -14.70 30.30
N GLN A 254 25.71 -14.44 29.36
CA GLN A 254 25.44 -14.68 27.94
C GLN A 254 25.93 -16.05 27.48
N LEU A 255 25.28 -16.60 26.46
CA LEU A 255 25.76 -17.76 25.70
C LEU A 255 26.98 -17.37 24.85
N VAL A 256 28.03 -18.20 24.87
CA VAL A 256 29.31 -17.90 24.18
C VAL A 256 29.80 -19.00 23.27
N GLU A 257 29.27 -20.21 23.40
CA GLU A 257 29.60 -21.33 22.51
C GLU A 257 28.37 -22.23 22.39
N ILE A 258 27.85 -22.39 21.18
CA ILE A 258 26.64 -23.16 20.88
C ILE A 258 26.94 -24.12 19.72
N PRO A 259 26.55 -25.40 19.79
CA PRO A 259 26.65 -26.29 18.64
C PRO A 259 25.84 -25.75 17.45
N ALA A 260 26.43 -25.66 16.26
CA ALA A 260 25.80 -25.02 15.09
C ALA A 260 24.39 -25.55 14.73
N HIS A 261 24.13 -26.85 14.96
CA HIS A 261 22.81 -27.45 14.71
C HIS A 261 21.72 -27.05 15.73
N LEU A 262 22.10 -26.47 16.88
CA LEU A 262 21.16 -25.97 17.90
C LEU A 262 20.96 -24.45 17.81
N GLU A 263 21.81 -23.75 17.05
CA GLU A 263 21.70 -22.31 16.88
C GLU A 263 20.37 -21.94 16.20
N GLY A 264 19.70 -20.90 16.70
CA GLY A 264 18.38 -20.46 16.23
C GLY A 264 17.20 -21.28 16.79
N LEU A 265 17.44 -22.34 17.56
CA LEU A 265 16.37 -23.10 18.21
C LEU A 265 15.74 -22.33 19.37
N PRO A 266 14.44 -22.55 19.65
CA PRO A 266 13.83 -22.04 20.86
C PRO A 266 14.40 -22.71 22.11
N PHE A 267 14.62 -21.92 23.15
CA PHE A 267 15.08 -22.43 24.44
C PHE A 267 14.38 -21.74 25.61
N ILE A 268 14.27 -22.44 26.73
CA ILE A 268 13.69 -21.92 27.97
C ILE A 268 14.80 -21.26 28.77
N ARG A 269 14.67 -19.95 28.97
CA ARG A 269 15.42 -19.18 29.96
C ARG A 269 14.77 -19.42 31.32
N SER A 270 15.39 -20.28 32.11
CA SER A 270 14.98 -20.47 33.50
C SER A 270 15.53 -19.37 34.40
N ALA A 271 15.02 -19.31 35.64
CA ALA A 271 15.66 -18.53 36.70
C ALA A 271 16.89 -19.30 37.19
N ASN A 272 18.06 -18.68 37.13
CA ASN A 272 19.28 -19.28 37.66
C ASN A 272 19.20 -19.47 39.19
N ALA A 273 18.44 -18.63 39.90
CA ALA A 273 18.15 -18.82 41.32
C ALA A 273 17.47 -20.16 41.64
N ASP A 274 16.79 -20.80 40.68
CA ASP A 274 16.18 -22.11 40.89
C ASP A 274 17.17 -23.27 40.87
N ALA A 275 18.44 -23.01 40.53
CA ALA A 275 19.53 -23.99 40.68
C ALA A 275 19.60 -24.55 42.11
N GLU A 276 19.20 -23.75 43.10
CA GLU A 276 19.22 -24.11 44.51
C GLU A 276 17.86 -24.54 45.10
N SER A 277 16.80 -24.57 44.29
CA SER A 277 15.44 -24.83 44.77
C SER A 277 15.22 -26.30 45.15
N GLN A 278 14.71 -26.52 46.37
CA GLN A 278 14.36 -27.84 46.93
C GLN A 278 12.85 -28.15 46.86
N VAL A 279 12.06 -27.25 46.25
CA VAL A 279 10.64 -27.46 45.99
C VAL A 279 10.53 -28.50 44.86
N LYS A 280 9.86 -29.62 45.13
CA LYS A 280 10.12 -30.94 44.52
C LYS A 280 9.64 -31.16 43.07
N GLY A 281 10.32 -30.62 42.05
CA GLY A 281 10.01 -31.08 40.67
C GLY A 281 10.23 -30.16 39.46
N GLY A 282 11.05 -29.11 39.53
CA GLY A 282 11.62 -28.52 38.30
C GLY A 282 10.63 -27.71 37.44
N MET A 283 10.37 -28.15 36.20
CA MET A 283 9.52 -27.43 35.24
C MET A 283 8.62 -28.37 34.40
N SER A 284 7.51 -27.84 33.88
CA SER A 284 6.66 -28.55 32.93
C SER A 284 6.13 -27.64 31.82
N PHE A 285 5.86 -28.21 30.65
CA PHE A 285 5.31 -27.55 29.47
C PHE A 285 4.65 -28.59 28.55
N GLU A 286 3.81 -28.15 27.62
CA GLU A 286 3.10 -29.01 26.67
C GLU A 286 3.61 -28.76 25.24
N LEU A 287 4.17 -29.78 24.60
CA LEU A 287 4.69 -29.70 23.23
C LEU A 287 3.54 -29.77 22.21
N LEU A 288 3.51 -28.83 21.25
CA LEU A 288 2.51 -28.82 20.17
C LEU A 288 2.88 -29.74 18.99
N PHE A 289 4.14 -30.15 18.91
CA PHE A 289 4.69 -31.07 17.91
C PHE A 289 5.57 -32.11 18.59
N PRO A 290 5.69 -33.33 18.02
CA PRO A 290 6.80 -34.21 18.37
C PRO A 290 8.11 -33.42 18.29
N SER A 291 8.91 -33.46 19.34
CA SER A 291 10.10 -32.61 19.44
C SER A 291 11.24 -33.38 20.09
N ARG A 292 12.45 -33.09 19.63
CA ARG A 292 13.65 -33.45 20.39
C ARG A 292 13.89 -32.37 21.44
N VAL A 293 14.03 -32.80 22.68
CA VAL A 293 14.30 -31.92 23.82
C VAL A 293 15.75 -32.13 24.23
N TYR A 294 16.49 -31.02 24.32
CA TYR A 294 17.86 -31.01 24.80
C TYR A 294 17.93 -30.35 26.16
N ILE A 295 18.73 -30.91 27.06
CA ILE A 295 19.03 -30.36 28.38
C ILE A 295 20.52 -30.07 28.45
N ALA A 296 20.89 -28.81 28.66
CA ALA A 296 22.26 -28.43 28.94
C ALA A 296 22.45 -28.29 30.46
N ASP A 297 23.19 -29.22 31.07
CA ASP A 297 23.40 -29.32 32.51
C ASP A 297 24.82 -28.88 32.92
N ASP A 298 24.95 -28.13 34.02
CA ASP A 298 26.21 -27.50 34.46
C ASP A 298 27.26 -28.55 34.84
N THR A 299 28.39 -28.55 34.13
CA THR A 299 29.49 -29.52 34.32
C THR A 299 30.28 -29.32 35.62
N ARG A 300 30.05 -28.24 36.36
CA ARG A 300 30.66 -28.00 37.69
C ARG A 300 30.03 -28.90 38.76
N ALA A 301 28.81 -29.40 38.53
CA ALA A 301 28.23 -30.43 39.36
C ALA A 301 28.95 -31.77 39.11
N PRO A 302 29.31 -32.54 40.16
CA PRO A 302 30.10 -33.77 39.99
C PRO A 302 29.32 -34.91 39.31
N GLN A 303 27.98 -34.86 39.34
CA GLN A 303 27.08 -35.80 38.67
C GLN A 303 25.80 -35.07 38.27
N PRO A 304 25.20 -35.39 37.10
CA PRO A 304 23.92 -34.83 36.67
C PRO A 304 22.76 -35.31 37.56
N PRO A 305 21.60 -34.63 37.52
CA PRO A 305 20.37 -35.09 38.18
C PRO A 305 19.96 -36.51 37.74
N GLY A 306 19.47 -37.34 38.67
CA GLY A 306 19.11 -38.73 38.36
C GLY A 306 18.04 -38.86 37.28
N TRP A 307 16.99 -38.03 37.36
CA TRP A 307 15.93 -37.98 36.35
C TRP A 307 16.45 -37.64 34.94
N LEU A 308 17.56 -36.89 34.84
CA LEU A 308 18.15 -36.53 33.57
C LEU A 308 18.79 -37.77 32.94
N THR A 309 19.57 -38.52 33.70
CA THR A 309 20.22 -39.75 33.21
C THR A 309 19.26 -40.93 33.04
N ASP A 310 18.11 -40.91 33.71
CA ASP A 310 17.09 -41.96 33.59
C ASP A 310 16.26 -41.82 32.29
N HIS A 311 16.17 -40.62 31.73
CA HIS A 311 15.25 -40.29 30.63
C HIS A 311 15.91 -39.63 29.41
N PHE A 312 17.14 -39.16 29.51
CA PHE A 312 17.88 -38.53 28.40
C PHE A 312 19.21 -39.24 28.14
N ASP A 313 19.56 -39.31 26.85
CA ASP A 313 20.85 -39.81 26.40
C ASP A 313 21.90 -38.70 26.50
N GLY A 314 23.04 -39.01 27.11
CA GLY A 314 24.18 -38.09 27.15
C GLY A 314 24.86 -37.96 25.79
N THR A 315 25.23 -36.73 25.43
CA THR A 315 25.98 -36.44 24.19
C THR A 315 27.42 -35.99 24.51
N ASP A 316 28.28 -36.02 23.48
CA ASP A 316 29.63 -35.44 23.54
C ASP A 316 29.64 -33.91 23.27
N GLN A 317 28.46 -33.30 23.15
CA GLN A 317 28.30 -31.89 22.84
C GLN A 317 28.18 -31.04 24.10
N PHE A 318 28.61 -29.80 23.98
CA PHE A 318 28.62 -28.83 25.06
C PHE A 318 28.05 -27.51 24.58
N LEU A 319 27.50 -26.76 25.52
CA LEU A 319 27.12 -25.36 25.37
C LEU A 319 27.77 -24.58 26.51
N SER A 320 28.27 -23.38 26.23
CA SER A 320 28.95 -22.56 27.25
C SER A 320 28.22 -21.23 27.43
N THR A 321 28.09 -20.80 28.68
CA THR A 321 27.81 -19.41 29.05
C THR A 321 29.10 -18.74 29.50
N GLU A 322 29.07 -17.42 29.70
CA GLU A 322 30.19 -16.67 30.29
C GLU A 322 30.63 -17.20 31.68
N ASP A 323 29.73 -17.88 32.40
CA ASP A 323 29.99 -18.39 33.76
C ASP A 323 30.30 -19.89 33.83
N ALA A 324 29.71 -20.69 32.93
CA ALA A 324 29.68 -22.14 33.08
C ALA A 324 29.66 -22.88 31.75
N ARG A 325 30.24 -24.08 31.76
CA ARG A 325 30.13 -25.04 30.66
C ARG A 325 29.06 -26.07 30.98
N HIS A 326 28.22 -26.38 30.01
CA HIS A 326 27.09 -27.29 30.16
C HIS A 326 27.25 -28.48 29.21
N ARG A 327 27.00 -29.70 29.70
CA ARG A 327 26.94 -30.89 28.84
C ARG A 327 25.51 -31.06 28.35
N ILE A 328 25.37 -31.38 27.07
CA ILE A 328 24.06 -31.55 26.43
C ILE A 328 23.62 -33.01 26.54
N TYR A 329 22.37 -33.20 26.93
CA TYR A 329 21.63 -34.46 26.91
C TYR A 329 20.42 -34.30 25.99
N GLN A 330 19.93 -35.38 25.40
CA GLN A 330 18.81 -35.33 24.46
C GLN A 330 17.81 -36.47 24.65
N ALA A 331 16.54 -36.22 24.33
CA ALA A 331 15.51 -37.24 24.22
C ALA A 331 14.40 -36.78 23.27
N ASP A 332 13.76 -37.74 22.60
CA ASP A 332 12.61 -37.48 21.72
C ASP A 332 11.30 -37.62 22.50
N PHE A 333 10.44 -36.62 22.38
CA PHE A 333 9.11 -36.60 23.01
C PHE A 333 8.02 -36.52 21.95
N PRO A 334 6.89 -37.23 22.12
CA PRO A 334 5.69 -36.95 21.35
C PRO A 334 5.13 -35.56 21.71
N ALA A 335 4.21 -35.04 20.90
CA ALA A 335 3.40 -33.89 21.30
C ALA A 335 2.63 -34.21 22.60
N GLY A 336 2.49 -33.23 23.49
CA GLY A 336 1.85 -33.36 24.80
C GLY A 336 2.74 -32.95 25.97
N LEU A 337 2.30 -33.28 27.19
CA LEU A 337 2.91 -32.82 28.44
C LEU A 337 4.32 -33.41 28.67
N VAL A 338 5.29 -32.52 28.90
CA VAL A 338 6.65 -32.80 29.35
C VAL A 338 6.84 -32.32 30.78
N ARG A 339 7.45 -33.15 31.62
CA ARG A 339 7.83 -32.81 33.01
C ARG A 339 9.32 -33.09 33.21
N LEU A 340 10.06 -32.06 33.62
CA LEU A 340 11.49 -32.12 33.90
C LEU A 340 11.72 -31.94 35.39
N GLY A 341 12.60 -32.73 35.98
CA GLY A 341 12.84 -32.70 37.42
C GLY A 341 13.67 -31.50 37.90
N SER A 342 13.78 -31.33 39.21
CA SER A 342 14.60 -30.27 39.83
C SER A 342 16.11 -30.52 39.67
N ASN A 343 16.90 -29.43 39.67
CA ASN A 343 18.35 -29.42 39.74
C ASN A 343 18.91 -30.11 41.00
N GLN A 344 18.20 -30.06 42.12
CA GLN A 344 18.71 -30.50 43.44
C GLN A 344 18.45 -31.97 43.79
N SER A 345 18.17 -32.85 42.82
CA SER A 345 17.96 -34.28 43.12
C SER A 345 19.21 -35.02 43.63
N SER A 346 20.37 -34.35 43.72
CA SER A 346 21.65 -34.88 44.21
C SER A 346 22.14 -34.10 45.45
N PRO A 347 22.83 -34.72 46.43
CA PRO A 347 23.24 -34.09 47.70
C PRO A 347 24.27 -32.93 47.59
N ARG A 348 24.55 -32.40 46.40
CA ARG A 348 25.39 -31.21 46.18
C ARG A 348 24.75 -30.27 45.17
N VAL A 349 24.91 -28.97 45.44
CA VAL A 349 24.25 -27.85 44.78
C VAL A 349 24.85 -27.62 43.38
N SER A 350 24.02 -27.68 42.33
CA SER A 350 24.38 -27.12 41.03
C SER A 350 24.52 -25.61 41.18
N LYS A 351 25.56 -25.01 40.58
CA LYS A 351 25.78 -23.56 40.64
C LYS A 351 24.95 -22.80 39.60
N SER A 352 24.31 -23.50 38.67
CA SER A 352 23.42 -22.91 37.67
C SER A 352 22.24 -23.81 37.33
N SER A 353 21.16 -23.20 36.86
CA SER A 353 20.00 -23.94 36.37
C SER A 353 20.36 -24.66 35.07
N TYR A 354 19.72 -25.80 34.76
CA TYR A 354 19.86 -26.37 33.42
C TYR A 354 19.12 -25.50 32.39
N ILE A 355 19.58 -25.54 31.15
CA ILE A 355 18.99 -24.84 30.00
C ILE A 355 18.25 -25.89 29.15
N VAL A 356 17.02 -25.59 28.74
CA VAL A 356 16.19 -26.51 27.93
C VAL A 356 16.06 -25.96 26.51
N ILE A 357 16.40 -26.74 25.50
CA ILE A 357 16.32 -26.35 24.09
C ILE A 357 15.35 -27.29 23.39
N LEU A 358 14.48 -26.76 22.51
CA LEU A 358 13.43 -27.51 21.84
C LEU A 358 13.64 -27.53 20.33
N GLU A 359 13.72 -28.71 19.75
CA GLU A 359 13.78 -28.91 18.31
C GLU A 359 12.49 -29.60 17.82
N PRO A 360 11.50 -28.82 17.33
CA PRO A 360 10.26 -29.37 16.80
C PRO A 360 10.49 -30.15 15.50
N GLN A 361 9.87 -31.33 15.40
CA GLN A 361 9.89 -32.16 14.20
C GLN A 361 8.60 -31.89 13.40
N PHE A 362 8.59 -30.79 12.64
CA PHE A 362 7.40 -30.37 11.90
C PHE A 362 7.00 -31.32 10.78
N LEU A 363 7.94 -31.80 9.98
CA LEU A 363 7.66 -32.61 8.80
C LEU A 363 8.17 -34.03 9.02
N GLN A 364 7.30 -35.03 8.80
CA GLN A 364 7.65 -36.44 8.87
C GLN A 364 7.22 -37.14 7.57
N PRO A 365 8.01 -38.11 7.04
CA PRO A 365 7.64 -38.86 5.86
C PRO A 365 6.26 -39.53 6.02
N GLN A 366 5.34 -39.26 5.10
CA GLN A 366 4.01 -39.87 5.12
C GLN A 366 4.05 -41.26 4.47
N SER A 367 3.28 -42.22 5.00
CA SER A 367 3.16 -43.56 4.42
C SER A 367 2.36 -43.59 3.11
N SER A 368 1.62 -42.52 2.81
CA SER A 368 0.87 -42.31 1.57
C SER A 368 0.63 -40.82 1.37
N THR A 369 0.58 -40.35 0.12
CA THR A 369 0.22 -38.96 -0.23
C THR A 369 -1.13 -38.55 0.38
N THR A 370 -1.16 -37.36 0.96
CA THR A 370 -2.36 -36.74 1.52
C THR A 370 -3.34 -36.38 0.41
N SER A 371 -4.59 -36.84 0.54
CA SER A 371 -5.68 -36.58 -0.41
C SER A 371 -6.67 -35.57 0.15
N ILE A 372 -7.36 -34.82 -0.72
CA ILE A 372 -8.40 -33.85 -0.31
C ILE A 372 -9.42 -34.47 0.67
N GLN A 373 -9.93 -35.68 0.37
CA GLN A 373 -10.93 -36.34 1.23
C GLN A 373 -10.42 -36.59 2.65
N LYS A 374 -9.20 -37.14 2.81
CA LYS A 374 -8.59 -37.36 4.13
C LYS A 374 -8.43 -36.08 4.94
N VAL A 375 -8.19 -34.93 4.29
CA VAL A 375 -8.12 -33.63 4.97
C VAL A 375 -9.50 -33.17 5.41
N LEU A 376 -10.51 -33.30 4.54
CA LEU A 376 -11.90 -32.96 4.87
C LEU A 376 -12.42 -33.77 6.06
N ASP A 377 -12.07 -35.05 6.16
CA ASP A 377 -12.47 -35.94 7.26
C ASP A 377 -11.96 -35.48 8.63
N VAL A 378 -10.89 -34.68 8.67
CA VAL A 378 -10.26 -34.16 9.91
C VAL A 378 -10.28 -32.63 9.98
N LEU A 379 -10.98 -31.94 9.08
CA LEU A 379 -10.93 -30.48 8.95
C LEU A 379 -11.34 -29.76 10.24
N ASP A 380 -12.39 -30.25 10.91
CA ASP A 380 -12.91 -29.69 12.16
C ASP A 380 -11.99 -29.95 13.37
N GLN A 381 -10.96 -30.78 13.22
CA GLN A 381 -9.96 -31.09 14.26
C GLN A 381 -8.70 -30.22 14.14
N GLY A 382 -8.64 -29.33 13.15
CA GLY A 382 -7.48 -28.47 12.92
C GLY A 382 -7.22 -27.51 14.09
N ASN A 383 -5.96 -27.40 14.49
CA ASN A 383 -5.49 -26.51 15.54
C ASN A 383 -4.80 -25.27 14.92
N PRO A 384 -5.32 -24.04 15.16
CA PRO A 384 -4.79 -22.83 14.52
C PRO A 384 -3.39 -22.43 15.02
N GLN A 385 -2.99 -22.79 16.23
CA GLN A 385 -1.64 -22.54 16.75
C GLN A 385 -0.61 -23.42 16.03
N ARG A 386 -0.92 -24.71 15.84
CA ARG A 386 -0.10 -25.62 15.03
C ARG A 386 -0.05 -25.16 13.57
N GLY A 387 -1.17 -24.69 13.03
CA GLY A 387 -1.23 -24.12 11.69
C GLY A 387 -0.36 -22.88 11.54
N ARG A 388 -0.37 -21.99 12.53
CA ARG A 388 0.49 -20.80 12.57
C ARG A 388 1.97 -21.18 12.56
N ALA A 389 2.38 -22.15 13.36
CA ALA A 389 3.77 -22.64 13.38
C ALA A 389 4.18 -23.24 12.02
N LEU A 390 3.31 -24.05 11.41
CA LEU A 390 3.54 -24.63 10.09
C LEU A 390 3.68 -23.55 8.99
N PHE A 391 2.91 -22.47 9.10
CA PHE A 391 2.90 -21.37 8.15
C PHE A 391 4.19 -20.52 8.23
N HIS A 392 4.66 -20.20 9.43
CA HIS A 392 5.73 -19.22 9.67
C HIS A 392 7.13 -19.80 9.90
N ASP A 393 7.28 -21.07 10.31
CA ASP A 393 8.61 -21.65 10.57
C ASP A 393 9.29 -22.12 9.29
N ALA A 394 10.55 -21.69 9.10
CA ALA A 394 11.36 -22.02 7.92
C ALA A 394 11.67 -23.53 7.77
N ARG A 395 11.55 -24.31 8.86
CA ARG A 395 11.72 -25.78 8.87
C ARG A 395 10.42 -26.54 8.62
N ALA A 396 9.28 -25.82 8.57
CA ALA A 396 7.96 -26.39 8.32
C ALA A 396 7.54 -26.17 6.86
N ALA A 397 6.27 -25.84 6.61
CA ALA A 397 5.77 -25.57 5.25
C ALA A 397 6.28 -24.23 4.69
N ASN A 398 6.70 -23.30 5.58
CA ASN A 398 7.30 -22.01 5.23
C ASN A 398 6.46 -21.20 4.23
N CYS A 399 5.13 -21.22 4.37
CA CYS A 399 4.20 -20.49 3.51
C CYS A 399 4.46 -18.96 3.55
N VAL A 400 5.01 -18.47 4.67
CA VAL A 400 5.42 -17.07 4.87
C VAL A 400 6.51 -16.59 3.89
N ALA A 401 7.26 -17.50 3.25
CA ALA A 401 8.24 -17.14 2.23
C ALA A 401 7.60 -16.40 1.04
N CYS A 402 6.33 -16.67 0.74
CA CYS A 402 5.61 -16.10 -0.40
C CYS A 402 4.29 -15.41 -0.04
N HIS A 403 3.63 -15.79 1.06
CA HIS A 403 2.37 -15.21 1.48
C HIS A 403 2.55 -14.33 2.73
N ALA A 404 1.99 -13.13 2.69
CA ALA A 404 2.02 -12.21 3.82
C ALA A 404 0.81 -12.44 4.75
N LEU A 405 1.07 -12.78 6.02
CA LEU A 405 0.07 -12.86 7.10
C LEU A 405 0.69 -12.36 8.40
N GLU A 406 -0.11 -11.76 9.28
CA GLU A 406 0.36 -11.13 10.54
C GLU A 406 1.51 -10.11 10.34
N ASN A 407 1.47 -9.35 9.23
CA ASN A 407 2.52 -8.42 8.81
C ASN A 407 3.90 -9.08 8.59
N ARG A 408 3.93 -10.39 8.34
CA ARG A 408 5.14 -11.18 8.09
C ARG A 408 5.05 -11.88 6.75
N GLY A 409 6.18 -12.02 6.08
CA GLY A 409 6.30 -12.66 4.78
C GLY A 409 6.42 -11.68 3.63
N GLN A 410 6.41 -12.20 2.41
CA GLN A 410 6.53 -11.40 1.18
C GLN A 410 5.19 -11.33 0.46
N VAL A 411 4.98 -10.30 -0.38
CA VAL A 411 3.79 -10.20 -1.25
C VAL A 411 4.13 -10.75 -2.63
N LEU A 412 4.54 -12.01 -2.66
CA LEU A 412 4.94 -12.73 -3.87
C LEU A 412 3.88 -13.74 -4.34
N ALA A 413 2.83 -13.95 -3.55
CA ALA A 413 1.73 -14.84 -3.83
C ALA A 413 0.39 -14.19 -3.44
N PRO A 414 -0.77 -14.78 -3.80
CA PRO A 414 -2.07 -14.20 -3.51
C PRO A 414 -2.27 -13.91 -2.02
N ASP A 415 -2.99 -12.84 -1.72
CA ASP A 415 -3.37 -12.54 -0.35
C ASP A 415 -4.19 -13.70 0.25
N LEU A 416 -3.90 -14.04 1.51
CA LEU A 416 -4.60 -15.08 2.28
C LEU A 416 -5.45 -14.50 3.41
N MET A 417 -5.46 -13.18 3.65
CA MET A 417 -6.35 -12.53 4.61
C MET A 417 -7.81 -12.67 4.18
N ASP A 418 -8.69 -13.08 5.09
CA ASP A 418 -10.10 -13.39 4.82
C ASP A 418 -10.31 -14.44 3.71
N ILE A 419 -9.35 -15.35 3.47
CA ILE A 419 -9.42 -16.30 2.35
C ILE A 419 -10.69 -17.18 2.38
N PHE A 420 -11.20 -17.54 3.55
CA PHE A 420 -12.44 -18.30 3.72
C PHE A 420 -13.72 -17.53 3.32
N SER A 421 -13.65 -16.20 3.15
CA SER A 421 -14.78 -15.41 2.61
C SER A 421 -14.91 -15.53 1.09
N ARG A 422 -13.81 -15.87 0.41
CA ARG A 422 -13.69 -15.88 -1.07
C ARG A 422 -13.36 -17.24 -1.66
N SER A 423 -13.09 -18.26 -0.84
CA SER A 423 -12.74 -19.61 -1.28
C SER A 423 -13.29 -20.67 -0.34
N LYS A 424 -13.65 -21.82 -0.91
CA LYS A 424 -14.16 -22.97 -0.15
C LYS A 424 -13.00 -23.85 0.35
N PRO A 425 -13.18 -24.59 1.46
CA PRO A 425 -12.12 -25.45 2.00
C PRO A 425 -11.52 -26.42 0.97
N GLU A 426 -12.34 -27.01 0.11
CA GLU A 426 -11.88 -27.96 -0.92
C GLU A 426 -10.90 -27.33 -1.90
N VAL A 427 -11.16 -26.07 -2.28
CA VAL A 427 -10.30 -25.30 -3.18
C VAL A 427 -8.97 -24.98 -2.49
N LEU A 428 -9.00 -24.58 -1.22
CA LEU A 428 -7.79 -24.28 -0.45
C LEU A 428 -6.92 -25.52 -0.25
N ILE A 429 -7.53 -26.66 0.07
CA ILE A 429 -6.83 -27.93 0.19
C ILE A 429 -6.20 -28.31 -1.14
N GLN A 430 -6.93 -28.15 -2.25
CA GLN A 430 -6.38 -28.41 -3.59
C GLN A 430 -5.21 -27.46 -3.91
N SER A 431 -5.32 -26.17 -3.61
CA SER A 431 -4.22 -25.21 -3.83
C SER A 431 -2.96 -25.55 -3.03
N ILE A 432 -3.09 -26.14 -1.83
CA ILE A 432 -1.95 -26.59 -1.02
C ILE A 432 -1.35 -27.89 -1.59
N LEU A 433 -2.19 -28.88 -1.88
CA LEU A 433 -1.73 -30.22 -2.27
C LEU A 433 -1.29 -30.31 -3.74
N ASP A 434 -1.94 -29.54 -4.61
CA ASP A 434 -1.74 -29.51 -6.06
C ASP A 434 -1.88 -28.06 -6.60
N PRO A 435 -0.88 -27.20 -6.33
CA PRO A 435 -0.93 -25.78 -6.68
C PRO A 435 -0.98 -25.48 -8.18
N SER A 436 -0.65 -26.45 -9.04
CA SER A 436 -0.70 -26.28 -10.50
C SER A 436 -2.05 -26.68 -11.11
N ALA A 437 -2.98 -27.25 -10.33
CA ALA A 437 -4.32 -27.61 -10.81
C ALA A 437 -5.13 -26.38 -11.25
N VAL A 438 -4.98 -25.26 -10.55
CA VAL A 438 -5.64 -23.98 -10.86
C VAL A 438 -4.68 -22.84 -10.50
N ILE A 439 -4.22 -22.10 -11.50
CA ILE A 439 -3.32 -20.95 -11.33
C ILE A 439 -4.15 -19.66 -11.32
N THR A 440 -4.06 -18.88 -10.25
CA THR A 440 -4.71 -17.58 -10.13
C THR A 440 -4.15 -16.60 -11.18
N GLU A 441 -5.04 -15.89 -11.88
CA GLU A 441 -4.67 -14.88 -12.88
C GLU A 441 -3.71 -13.84 -12.27
N GLY A 442 -2.61 -13.54 -12.99
CA GLY A 442 -1.54 -12.66 -12.50
C GLY A 442 -0.45 -13.34 -11.67
N PHE A 443 -0.60 -14.62 -11.30
CA PHE A 443 0.41 -15.39 -10.53
C PHE A 443 1.03 -16.56 -11.30
N ALA A 444 0.87 -16.58 -12.63
CA ALA A 444 1.50 -17.59 -13.47
C ALA A 444 3.02 -17.43 -13.48
N SER A 445 3.74 -18.53 -13.26
CA SER A 445 5.20 -18.53 -13.36
C SER A 445 5.64 -18.22 -14.80
N GLN A 446 6.75 -17.51 -14.93
CA GLN A 446 7.41 -17.20 -16.19
C GLN A 446 8.72 -17.96 -16.25
N ALA A 447 9.04 -18.53 -17.41
CA ALA A 447 10.36 -19.05 -17.73
C ALA A 447 11.08 -18.00 -18.58
N ILE A 448 12.25 -17.56 -18.13
CA ILE A 448 13.11 -16.59 -18.81
C ILE A 448 14.43 -17.28 -19.11
N GLU A 449 14.74 -17.44 -20.39
CA GLU A 449 16.05 -17.85 -20.87
C GLU A 449 16.86 -16.60 -21.22
N THR A 450 18.06 -16.49 -20.68
CA THR A 450 18.96 -15.39 -20.95
C THR A 450 19.95 -15.73 -22.06
N THR A 451 20.47 -14.70 -22.74
CA THR A 451 21.41 -14.82 -23.87
C THR A 451 22.74 -15.49 -23.53
N ASP A 452 23.05 -15.66 -22.24
CA ASP A 452 24.19 -16.42 -21.73
C ASP A 452 23.86 -17.88 -21.38
N GLY A 453 22.63 -18.32 -21.68
CA GLY A 453 22.15 -19.70 -21.52
C GLY A 453 21.64 -20.04 -20.12
N GLU A 454 21.45 -19.07 -19.23
CA GLU A 454 20.82 -19.32 -17.93
C GLU A 454 19.29 -19.32 -18.05
N THR A 455 18.63 -20.16 -17.24
CA THR A 455 17.16 -20.22 -17.18
C THR A 455 16.68 -19.85 -15.80
N TYR A 456 15.75 -18.91 -15.75
CA TYR A 456 15.09 -18.43 -14.55
C TYR A 456 13.62 -18.77 -14.61
N SER A 457 13.09 -19.40 -13.55
CA SER A 457 11.67 -19.66 -13.43
C SER A 457 11.12 -19.04 -12.16
N GLY A 458 10.00 -18.32 -12.27
CA GLY A 458 9.40 -17.63 -11.14
C GLY A 458 8.36 -16.59 -11.54
N LEU A 459 7.79 -15.91 -10.55
CA LEU A 459 6.81 -14.86 -10.75
C LEU A 459 7.48 -13.54 -11.14
N VAL A 460 6.94 -12.83 -12.13
CA VAL A 460 7.38 -11.45 -12.42
C VAL A 460 6.79 -10.51 -11.37
N VAL A 461 7.64 -10.02 -10.47
CA VAL A 461 7.28 -9.12 -9.36
C VAL A 461 7.12 -7.69 -9.85
N SER A 462 7.99 -7.27 -10.77
CA SER A 462 7.94 -5.95 -11.37
C SER A 462 8.63 -5.96 -12.73
N GLU A 463 8.14 -5.14 -13.65
CA GLU A 463 8.73 -4.99 -14.97
C GLU A 463 8.86 -3.51 -15.30
N SER A 464 10.07 -3.07 -15.65
CA SER A 464 10.36 -1.71 -16.12
C SER A 464 10.63 -1.72 -17.63
N GLY A 465 10.91 -0.54 -18.20
CA GLY A 465 11.38 -0.46 -19.59
C GLY A 465 12.75 -1.13 -19.81
N ARG A 466 13.53 -1.37 -18.75
CA ARG A 466 14.92 -1.84 -18.82
C ARG A 466 15.12 -3.25 -18.30
N ASP A 467 14.39 -3.65 -17.27
CA ASP A 467 14.60 -4.91 -16.56
C ASP A 467 13.28 -5.57 -16.11
N ILE A 468 13.39 -6.86 -15.78
CA ILE A 468 12.35 -7.66 -15.17
C ILE A 468 12.90 -8.16 -13.83
N LEU A 469 12.11 -8.01 -12.76
CA LEU A 469 12.37 -8.63 -11.48
C LEU A 469 11.53 -9.91 -11.40
N ILE A 470 12.19 -11.06 -11.32
CA ILE A 470 11.57 -12.38 -11.15
C ILE A 470 11.81 -12.89 -9.72
N ALA A 471 10.79 -13.46 -9.07
CA ALA A 471 10.90 -14.14 -7.78
C ALA A 471 10.71 -15.64 -7.97
N ASP A 472 11.67 -16.44 -7.53
CA ASP A 472 11.56 -17.89 -7.58
C ASP A 472 10.69 -18.47 -6.45
N ALA A 473 10.50 -19.79 -6.47
CA ALA A 473 9.69 -20.52 -5.48
C ALA A 473 10.28 -20.50 -4.05
N THR A 474 11.51 -20.01 -3.86
CA THR A 474 12.12 -19.80 -2.54
C THR A 474 11.89 -18.38 -2.00
N GLY A 475 11.27 -17.50 -2.81
CA GLY A 475 11.11 -16.08 -2.51
C GLY A 475 12.38 -15.26 -2.79
N GLN A 476 13.39 -15.83 -3.46
CA GLN A 476 14.57 -15.10 -3.89
C GLN A 476 14.25 -14.32 -5.17
N THR A 477 14.61 -13.04 -5.18
CA THR A 477 14.39 -12.17 -6.35
C THR A 477 15.66 -12.04 -7.20
N ARG A 478 15.48 -11.99 -8.50
CA ARG A 478 16.55 -11.77 -9.49
C ARG A 478 16.11 -10.74 -10.52
N ARG A 479 17.01 -9.82 -10.84
CA ARG A 479 16.76 -8.79 -11.83
C ARG A 479 17.49 -9.12 -13.12
N ILE A 480 16.73 -9.24 -14.19
CA ILE A 480 17.21 -9.62 -15.53
C ILE A 480 17.01 -8.42 -16.44
N LEU A 481 18.08 -7.94 -17.08
CA LEU A 481 17.93 -6.87 -18.08
C LEU A 481 17.19 -7.43 -19.29
N LYS A 482 16.25 -6.68 -19.85
CA LYS A 482 15.51 -7.12 -21.04
C LYS A 482 16.42 -7.36 -22.23
N SER A 483 17.55 -6.65 -22.31
CA SER A 483 18.58 -6.87 -23.33
C SER A 483 19.31 -8.20 -23.20
N GLN A 484 19.19 -8.87 -22.05
CA GLN A 484 19.77 -10.19 -21.79
C GLN A 484 18.75 -11.32 -21.94
N ILE A 485 17.49 -11.03 -22.29
CA ILE A 485 16.44 -12.05 -22.43
C ILE A 485 16.44 -12.56 -23.87
N GLU A 486 16.65 -13.86 -24.04
CA GLU A 486 16.55 -14.56 -25.32
C GLU A 486 15.14 -15.09 -25.54
N LEU A 487 14.55 -15.71 -24.51
CA LEU A 487 13.20 -16.28 -24.56
C LEU A 487 12.44 -15.96 -23.26
N ARG A 488 11.15 -15.66 -23.38
CA ARG A 488 10.23 -15.49 -22.26
C ARG A 488 8.92 -16.18 -22.58
N GLU A 489 8.54 -17.15 -21.76
CA GLU A 489 7.30 -17.92 -21.92
C GLU A 489 6.56 -18.05 -20.60
N GLY A 490 5.22 -18.15 -20.67
CA GLY A 490 4.40 -18.50 -19.52
C GLY A 490 4.48 -20.00 -19.25
N SER A 491 4.61 -20.38 -17.98
CA SER A 491 4.63 -21.78 -17.54
C SER A 491 3.23 -22.27 -17.16
N GLU A 492 2.94 -23.54 -17.47
CA GLU A 492 1.75 -24.25 -16.94
C GLU A 492 1.94 -24.69 -15.47
N LEU A 493 3.12 -24.47 -14.89
CA LEU A 493 3.43 -24.76 -13.49
C LEU A 493 3.24 -23.53 -12.62
N SER A 494 2.68 -23.75 -11.42
CA SER A 494 2.55 -22.71 -10.40
C SER A 494 3.92 -22.31 -9.85
N ALA A 495 4.05 -21.04 -9.42
CA ALA A 495 5.21 -20.57 -8.67
C ALA A 495 5.20 -21.11 -7.22
N MET A 496 4.05 -21.58 -6.72
CA MET A 496 3.95 -22.26 -5.43
C MET A 496 4.55 -23.68 -5.51
N PRO A 497 5.42 -24.08 -4.58
CA PRO A 497 6.03 -25.41 -4.60
C PRO A 497 5.00 -26.55 -4.56
N GLY A 498 5.19 -27.55 -5.43
CA GLY A 498 4.46 -28.82 -5.33
C GLY A 498 5.05 -29.76 -4.27
N GLY A 499 4.40 -30.91 -4.06
CA GLY A 499 4.90 -31.97 -3.17
C GLY A 499 4.49 -31.85 -1.70
N PHE A 500 3.73 -30.82 -1.33
CA PHE A 500 3.16 -30.69 0.02
C PHE A 500 2.30 -31.89 0.44
N GLY A 501 1.65 -32.56 -0.51
CA GLY A 501 0.89 -33.78 -0.23
C GLY A 501 1.73 -34.97 0.25
N ASP A 502 3.04 -34.99 -0.02
CA ASP A 502 3.92 -36.09 0.42
C ASP A 502 4.56 -35.82 1.78
N ILE A 503 4.58 -34.57 2.23
CA ILE A 503 5.28 -34.12 3.45
C ILE A 503 4.34 -33.63 4.56
N LEU A 504 3.14 -33.13 4.22
CA LEU A 504 2.11 -32.71 5.18
C LEU A 504 1.09 -33.82 5.38
N SER A 505 0.87 -34.23 6.63
CA SER A 505 -0.22 -35.12 7.01
C SER A 505 -1.60 -34.45 6.86
N PRO A 506 -2.70 -35.20 6.79
CA PRO A 506 -4.04 -34.61 6.69
C PRO A 506 -4.36 -33.63 7.82
N THR A 507 -3.94 -33.94 9.06
CA THR A 507 -4.11 -33.07 10.22
C THR A 507 -3.32 -31.77 10.07
N GLN A 508 -2.11 -31.79 9.51
CA GLN A 508 -1.31 -30.57 9.33
C GLN A 508 -1.89 -29.62 8.28
N VAL A 509 -2.48 -30.18 7.21
CA VAL A 509 -3.23 -29.36 6.25
C VAL A 509 -4.48 -28.78 6.90
N ALA A 510 -5.19 -29.56 7.73
CA ALA A 510 -6.31 -29.05 8.51
C ALA A 510 -5.89 -27.97 9.53
N ASP A 511 -4.73 -28.11 10.18
CA ASP A 511 -4.14 -27.12 11.08
C ASP A 511 -3.86 -25.80 10.32
N LEU A 512 -3.22 -25.87 9.14
CA LEU A 512 -3.01 -24.72 8.26
C LEU A 512 -4.33 -24.04 7.87
N LEU A 513 -5.36 -24.81 7.50
CA LEU A 513 -6.68 -24.27 7.19
C LEU A 513 -7.35 -23.65 8.42
N ALA A 514 -7.23 -24.26 9.60
CA ALA A 514 -7.74 -23.71 10.85
C ALA A 514 -7.06 -22.37 11.16
N TYR A 515 -5.75 -22.25 10.94
CA TYR A 515 -5.03 -20.99 11.04
C TYR A 515 -5.49 -19.96 10.02
N LEU A 516 -5.59 -20.32 8.73
CA LEU A 516 -6.11 -19.43 7.69
C LEU A 516 -7.55 -18.97 7.97
N LYS A 517 -8.35 -19.80 8.66
CA LYS A 517 -9.69 -19.46 9.11
C LYS A 517 -9.69 -18.46 10.27
N THR A 518 -8.64 -18.39 11.07
CA THR A 518 -8.47 -17.32 12.08
C THR A 518 -7.90 -16.04 11.50
N GLN A 519 -7.32 -16.09 10.29
CA GLN A 519 -6.88 -14.91 9.53
C GLN A 519 -8.07 -14.18 8.91
N THR A 520 -9.06 -13.88 9.74
CA THR A 520 -10.14 -12.97 9.41
C THR A 520 -9.73 -11.56 9.77
N SER A 521 -10.24 -10.57 9.05
CA SER A 521 -10.18 -9.16 9.44
C SER A 521 -11.02 -8.91 10.70
N ALA A 522 -10.57 -9.43 11.85
CA ALA A 522 -11.26 -9.35 13.13
C ALA A 522 -10.92 -8.03 13.87
N PRO A 523 -11.81 -7.54 14.76
CA PRO A 523 -11.55 -6.38 15.63
C PRO A 523 -10.46 -6.75 16.64
N SER A 524 -9.47 -5.88 16.82
CA SER A 524 -8.40 -6.11 17.80
C SER A 524 -8.99 -6.04 19.22
N THR A 525 -9.22 -7.19 19.85
CA THR A 525 -9.45 -7.31 21.29
C THR A 525 -8.20 -7.88 21.94
N ALA A 526 -7.46 -7.05 22.68
CA ALA A 526 -6.57 -7.50 23.73
C ALA A 526 -7.30 -7.32 25.07
N GLU A 527 -7.49 -8.40 25.82
CA GLU A 527 -7.98 -8.36 27.19
C GLU A 527 -6.87 -7.91 28.15
N GLU A 528 -7.24 -7.11 29.16
CA GLU A 528 -6.67 -7.17 30.50
C GLU A 528 -7.77 -6.87 31.56
N PRO A 529 -7.58 -7.24 32.83
CA PRO A 529 -8.59 -7.95 33.63
C PRO A 529 -9.41 -7.08 34.61
N GLY A 530 -10.67 -7.50 34.83
CA GLY A 530 -11.38 -7.53 36.11
C GLY A 530 -11.72 -6.23 36.85
N ALA A 531 -12.95 -5.73 36.71
CA ALA A 531 -14.02 -5.81 37.74
C ALA A 531 -15.12 -4.72 37.59
N SER A 532 -16.37 -5.19 37.46
CA SER A 532 -17.68 -4.53 37.70
C SER A 532 -17.98 -3.23 36.93
N THR A 533 -19.10 -3.07 36.22
CA THR A 533 -20.48 -3.51 36.52
C THR A 533 -21.26 -3.51 35.20
N GLU A 534 -22.16 -4.47 35.04
CA GLU A 534 -23.05 -4.58 33.88
C GLU A 534 -23.81 -3.27 33.62
N ALA A 535 -23.60 -2.70 32.43
CA ALA A 535 -24.60 -1.90 31.75
C ALA A 535 -24.84 -2.58 30.40
N GLN A 536 -26.04 -3.12 30.23
CA GLN A 536 -26.54 -3.63 28.96
C GLN A 536 -26.36 -2.55 27.88
N ILE A 537 -25.56 -2.82 26.86
CA ILE A 537 -25.42 -1.93 25.71
C ILE A 537 -26.50 -2.31 24.70
N GLU A 538 -27.54 -1.49 24.62
CA GLU A 538 -28.43 -1.45 23.46
C GLU A 538 -27.62 -1.05 22.21
N VAL A 539 -27.78 -1.82 21.14
CA VAL A 539 -27.38 -1.46 19.78
C VAL A 539 -28.13 -0.17 19.38
N ILE A 540 -27.43 0.84 18.84
CA ILE A 540 -28.12 1.99 18.21
C ILE A 540 -28.37 1.64 16.75
N ASP A 541 -29.63 1.39 16.44
CA ASP A 541 -30.14 0.80 15.19
C ASP A 541 -30.18 1.73 13.96
N ASP A 542 -29.65 2.96 14.00
CA ASP A 542 -29.97 3.94 12.93
C ASP A 542 -28.79 4.57 12.16
N TRP A 543 -27.53 4.42 12.60
CA TRP A 543 -26.37 4.98 11.87
C TRP A 543 -25.61 3.89 11.12
N ARG A 544 -25.25 4.14 9.86
CA ARG A 544 -24.48 3.17 9.05
C ARG A 544 -23.66 3.84 7.96
N LEU A 545 -22.63 3.12 7.51
CA LEU A 545 -21.91 3.41 6.27
C LEU A 545 -22.44 2.52 5.15
N GLU A 546 -22.96 3.13 4.09
CA GLU A 546 -23.39 2.41 2.89
C GLU A 546 -22.37 2.59 1.76
N PRO A 547 -21.98 1.50 1.07
CA PRO A 547 -21.09 1.62 -0.06
C PRO A 547 -21.76 2.35 -1.22
N ALA A 548 -20.92 3.00 -2.02
CA ALA A 548 -21.22 3.61 -3.31
C ALA A 548 -20.06 3.29 -4.28
N SER A 549 -20.30 3.40 -5.59
CA SER A 549 -19.30 3.07 -6.62
C SER A 549 -18.03 3.93 -6.57
N ASP A 550 -18.10 5.09 -5.93
CA ASP A 550 -17.05 6.10 -5.80
C ASP A 550 -16.73 6.42 -4.32
N GLY A 551 -17.32 5.68 -3.39
CA GLY A 551 -17.00 5.70 -1.96
C GLY A 551 -18.10 5.28 -1.04
N TRP A 552 -18.42 6.13 -0.05
CA TRP A 552 -19.29 5.74 1.07
C TRP A 552 -20.26 6.84 1.43
N ARG A 553 -21.43 6.44 1.93
CA ARG A 553 -22.47 7.34 2.43
C ARG A 553 -22.67 7.09 3.91
N LEU A 554 -22.53 8.13 4.72
CA LEU A 554 -22.90 8.10 6.13
C LEU A 554 -24.38 8.39 6.25
N ILE A 555 -25.15 7.40 6.71
CA ILE A 555 -26.60 7.46 6.81
C ILE A 555 -27.02 7.44 8.27
N LYS A 556 -28.05 8.23 8.60
CA LYS A 556 -28.85 8.12 9.82
C LYS A 556 -30.33 7.94 9.42
N GLY A 557 -30.90 6.77 9.64
CA GLY A 557 -32.24 6.43 9.15
C GLY A 557 -32.30 6.38 7.64
N GLU A 558 -33.12 7.25 7.06
CA GLU A 558 -33.18 7.44 5.60
C GLU A 558 -32.35 8.65 5.14
N GLN A 559 -31.74 9.38 6.08
CA GLN A 559 -31.07 10.63 5.80
C GLN A 559 -29.56 10.43 5.59
N GLU A 560 -29.07 10.83 4.42
CA GLU A 560 -27.64 10.94 4.15
C GLU A 560 -27.06 12.18 4.84
N LEU A 561 -26.17 11.94 5.81
CA LEU A 561 -25.49 12.96 6.60
C LEU A 561 -24.18 13.42 5.97
N ALA A 562 -23.48 12.57 5.23
CA ALA A 562 -22.27 12.93 4.50
C ALA A 562 -21.95 11.90 3.41
N ARG A 563 -21.23 12.32 2.38
CA ARG A 563 -20.71 11.43 1.33
C ARG A 563 -19.19 11.51 1.26
N PHE A 564 -18.53 10.37 1.43
CA PHE A 564 -17.10 10.22 1.21
C PHE A 564 -16.84 9.76 -0.23
N TYR A 565 -15.95 10.45 -0.91
CA TYR A 565 -15.44 10.07 -2.21
C TYR A 565 -13.97 9.65 -2.09
N HIS A 566 -13.63 8.43 -2.49
CA HIS A 566 -12.23 8.05 -2.71
C HIS A 566 -11.78 8.28 -4.16
N LYS A 567 -12.72 8.51 -5.07
CA LYS A 567 -12.47 8.82 -6.49
C LYS A 567 -13.51 9.81 -7.01
N HIS A 568 -13.06 10.85 -7.70
CA HIS A 568 -13.92 11.81 -8.38
C HIS A 568 -13.25 12.31 -9.68
N PRO A 569 -14.01 12.63 -10.74
CA PRO A 569 -13.43 13.08 -12.02
C PRO A 569 -12.66 14.41 -11.91
N GLU A 570 -13.13 15.35 -11.09
CA GLU A 570 -12.56 16.71 -11.00
C GLU A 570 -11.73 16.97 -9.72
N VAL A 571 -11.88 16.11 -8.72
CA VAL A 571 -11.19 16.24 -7.43
C VAL A 571 -10.26 15.05 -7.31
N HIS A 572 -8.95 15.32 -7.31
CA HIS A 572 -7.92 14.29 -7.47
C HIS A 572 -7.43 13.75 -6.13
N ARG A 573 -8.23 13.89 -5.06
CA ARG A 573 -7.91 13.47 -3.70
C ARG A 573 -9.18 13.07 -2.97
N PRO A 574 -9.12 12.22 -1.93
CA PRO A 574 -10.29 11.85 -1.16
C PRO A 574 -10.90 13.04 -0.41
N PHE A 575 -12.22 13.03 -0.26
CA PHE A 575 -12.92 14.08 0.49
C PHE A 575 -14.30 13.64 0.99
N TRP A 576 -14.76 14.31 2.05
CA TRP A 576 -16.15 14.28 2.49
C TRP A 576 -16.89 15.51 1.95
N ALA A 577 -18.03 15.29 1.32
CA ALA A 577 -18.95 16.34 0.89
C ALA A 577 -20.32 16.20 1.54
N HIS A 578 -21.13 17.25 1.38
CA HIS A 578 -22.52 17.30 1.87
C HIS A 578 -22.66 16.94 3.35
N VAL A 579 -21.70 17.34 4.17
CA VAL A 579 -21.70 17.06 5.61
C VAL A 579 -22.83 17.86 6.26
N LYS A 580 -23.67 17.19 7.04
CA LYS A 580 -24.86 17.74 7.70
C LYS A 580 -24.88 17.38 9.19
N THR A 581 -25.55 18.19 9.99
CA THR A 581 -25.86 17.82 11.39
C THR A 581 -26.81 16.61 11.45
N PRO A 582 -26.97 15.95 12.62
CA PRO A 582 -27.90 14.81 12.75
C PRO A 582 -29.37 15.11 12.48
N SER A 583 -29.76 16.39 12.37
CA SER A 583 -31.10 16.81 11.96
C SER A 583 -31.20 17.18 10.48
N GLY A 584 -30.08 17.17 9.75
CA GLY A 584 -30.03 17.44 8.32
C GLY A 584 -29.53 18.81 7.89
N LEU A 585 -29.07 19.66 8.81
CA LEU A 585 -28.62 21.00 8.46
C LEU A 585 -27.23 20.93 7.81
N GLN A 586 -27.12 21.42 6.58
CA GLN A 586 -25.89 21.41 5.78
C GLN A 586 -24.81 22.32 6.39
N VAL A 587 -23.66 21.76 6.77
CA VAL A 587 -22.54 22.51 7.41
C VAL A 587 -21.33 22.71 6.51
N THR A 588 -21.09 21.84 5.53
CA THR A 588 -20.13 22.13 4.43
C THR A 588 -20.80 22.86 3.28
N ARG A 589 -20.04 23.62 2.48
CA ARG A 589 -20.56 24.13 1.19
C ARG A 589 -21.05 22.95 0.34
N PRO A 590 -22.20 23.07 -0.34
CA PRO A 590 -22.63 22.08 -1.32
C PRO A 590 -21.55 21.82 -2.37
N PHE A 591 -21.49 20.57 -2.86
CA PHE A 591 -20.56 20.16 -3.90
C PHE A 591 -21.33 19.44 -5.05
N PRO A 592 -21.42 20.02 -6.26
CA PRO A 592 -20.90 21.33 -6.64
C PRO A 592 -21.62 22.48 -5.90
N PRO A 593 -21.01 23.68 -5.81
CA PRO A 593 -21.65 24.86 -5.24
C PRO A 593 -22.92 25.24 -6.03
N VAL A 594 -23.95 25.71 -5.35
CA VAL A 594 -25.19 26.17 -6.01
C VAL A 594 -24.99 27.57 -6.54
N GLU A 595 -25.02 27.73 -7.87
CA GLU A 595 -24.86 29.04 -8.51
C GLU A 595 -25.93 30.05 -8.03
N GLY A 596 -25.50 31.28 -7.77
CA GLY A 596 -26.36 32.34 -7.24
C GLY A 596 -26.64 32.27 -5.73
N VAL A 597 -26.24 31.17 -5.06
CA VAL A 597 -26.34 31.01 -3.60
C VAL A 597 -24.95 30.91 -2.98
N ASP A 598 -24.13 30.00 -3.50
CA ASP A 598 -22.79 29.73 -3.01
C ASP A 598 -21.73 30.40 -3.88
N ALA A 599 -20.59 30.73 -3.28
CA ALA A 599 -19.42 31.13 -4.04
C ALA A 599 -18.96 29.94 -4.91
N THR A 600 -18.94 30.13 -6.24
CA THR A 600 -18.53 29.12 -7.23
C THR A 600 -17.02 29.08 -7.42
N ASP A 601 -16.28 29.92 -6.69
CA ASP A 601 -14.83 29.97 -6.72
C ASP A 601 -14.24 28.63 -6.27
N HIS A 602 -13.26 28.17 -7.06
CA HIS A 602 -12.44 27.01 -6.74
C HIS A 602 -13.30 25.78 -6.34
N ALA A 603 -14.41 25.56 -7.05
CA ALA A 603 -15.44 24.57 -6.72
C ALA A 603 -14.86 23.17 -6.42
N SER A 604 -13.94 22.68 -7.26
CA SER A 604 -13.26 21.40 -7.09
C SER A 604 -12.09 21.42 -6.12
N MET A 605 -11.54 22.59 -5.76
CA MET A 605 -10.44 22.69 -4.79
C MET A 605 -10.95 22.68 -3.34
N HIS A 606 -12.22 23.00 -3.10
CA HIS A 606 -12.81 23.03 -1.76
C HIS A 606 -14.14 22.25 -1.73
N PRO A 607 -14.09 20.91 -1.79
CA PRO A 607 -15.29 20.08 -1.93
C PRO A 607 -16.01 19.78 -0.61
N GLY A 608 -15.50 20.26 0.52
CA GLY A 608 -16.01 19.96 1.86
C GLY A 608 -14.85 19.76 2.82
N LEU A 609 -14.67 18.55 3.33
CA LEU A 609 -13.52 18.15 4.16
C LEU A 609 -12.53 17.34 3.33
N SER A 610 -11.25 17.74 3.29
CA SER A 610 -10.21 16.97 2.58
C SER A 610 -8.83 17.21 3.16
N MET A 611 -8.00 16.16 3.23
CA MET A 611 -6.56 16.33 3.37
C MET A 611 -5.99 16.89 2.06
N GLY A 612 -5.13 17.91 2.14
CA GLY A 612 -4.56 18.51 0.94
C GLY A 612 -3.14 19.00 1.15
N PHE A 613 -2.29 18.80 0.14
CA PHE A 613 -0.90 19.25 0.16
C PHE A 613 -0.59 20.02 -1.13
N ALA A 614 -0.36 21.32 -1.00
CA ALA A 614 0.12 22.13 -2.12
C ALA A 614 1.57 21.81 -2.53
N ILE A 615 2.38 21.23 -1.63
CA ILE A 615 3.75 20.81 -1.92
C ILE A 615 4.06 19.49 -1.20
N LEU A 616 3.91 18.37 -1.90
CA LEU A 616 4.41 17.05 -1.48
C LEU A 616 5.45 16.57 -2.50
N ASN A 617 6.70 16.46 -2.06
CA ASN A 617 7.86 16.18 -2.91
C ASN A 617 7.99 17.11 -4.13
N GLY A 618 7.48 18.34 -4.01
CA GLY A 618 7.44 19.34 -5.11
C GLY A 618 6.19 19.29 -5.99
N VAL A 619 5.24 18.37 -5.72
CA VAL A 619 4.00 18.18 -6.49
C VAL A 619 2.81 18.78 -5.76
N ASN A 620 1.93 19.46 -6.49
CA ASN A 620 0.72 20.08 -5.97
C ASN A 620 -0.53 19.19 -6.09
N PHE A 621 -1.06 18.76 -4.95
CA PHE A 621 -2.32 18.00 -4.84
C PHE A 621 -3.53 18.89 -4.52
N TRP A 622 -3.29 20.13 -4.10
CA TRP A 622 -4.33 21.09 -3.70
C TRP A 622 -5.18 21.60 -4.88
N HIS A 623 -4.53 21.97 -5.98
CA HIS A 623 -5.19 22.58 -7.14
C HIS A 623 -5.80 21.56 -8.10
N ASN A 624 -5.70 20.25 -7.82
CA ASN A 624 -6.15 19.15 -8.68
C ASN A 624 -5.54 19.16 -10.11
N ARG A 625 -4.26 19.56 -10.25
CA ARG A 625 -3.61 19.69 -11.56
C ARG A 625 -2.36 18.86 -11.75
N GLU A 626 -1.55 18.70 -10.69
CA GLU A 626 -0.24 18.07 -10.81
C GLU A 626 -0.25 16.65 -10.26
N GLY A 627 -0.62 16.48 -8.99
CA GLY A 627 -0.69 15.19 -8.33
C GLY A 627 -2.11 14.61 -8.24
N ARG A 628 -2.19 13.30 -8.03
CA ARG A 628 -3.43 12.57 -7.73
C ARG A 628 -3.23 11.58 -6.60
N VAL A 629 -4.21 11.46 -5.72
CA VAL A 629 -4.29 10.37 -4.73
C VAL A 629 -5.08 9.23 -5.36
N VAL A 630 -4.42 8.08 -5.52
CA VAL A 630 -5.00 6.85 -6.07
C VAL A 630 -5.43 5.98 -4.91
N HIS A 631 -6.70 5.60 -4.88
CA HIS A 631 -7.20 4.61 -3.93
C HIS A 631 -6.69 3.22 -4.31
N LEU A 632 -6.00 2.56 -3.38
CA LEU A 632 -5.43 1.24 -3.57
C LEU A 632 -6.36 0.13 -3.08
N GLY A 633 -7.17 0.41 -2.06
CA GLY A 633 -8.13 -0.55 -1.51
C GLY A 633 -8.63 -0.16 -0.12
N TYR A 634 -9.56 -0.96 0.41
CA TYR A 634 -10.05 -0.88 1.78
C TYR A 634 -9.48 -2.06 2.57
N ASP A 635 -8.93 -1.81 3.76
CA ASP A 635 -8.37 -2.88 4.60
C ASP A 635 -9.46 -3.59 5.42
N ALA A 636 -10.39 -2.81 6.00
CA ALA A 636 -11.56 -3.32 6.72
C ALA A 636 -12.54 -2.18 7.03
N MET A 637 -13.83 -2.49 7.09
CA MET A 637 -14.85 -1.64 7.72
C MET A 637 -15.34 -2.35 8.97
N LYS A 638 -15.36 -1.63 10.10
CA LYS A 638 -15.77 -2.19 11.40
C LYS A 638 -16.86 -1.32 12.00
N THR A 639 -17.82 -1.97 12.65
CA THR A 639 -18.77 -1.31 13.55
C THR A 639 -18.59 -1.91 14.93
N GLN A 640 -18.20 -1.10 15.90
CA GLN A 640 -18.04 -1.53 17.29
C GLN A 640 -18.78 -0.54 18.20
N GLY A 641 -19.92 -0.98 18.76
CA GLY A 641 -20.82 -0.09 19.48
C GLY A 641 -21.29 1.06 18.58
N LEU A 642 -21.02 2.31 18.98
CA LEU A 642 -21.37 3.52 18.21
C LEU A 642 -20.28 4.00 17.26
N VAL A 643 -19.16 3.29 17.18
CA VAL A 643 -18.02 3.71 16.36
C VAL A 643 -18.09 3.00 15.01
N LEU A 644 -18.18 3.78 13.94
CA LEU A 644 -18.03 3.31 12.56
C LEU A 644 -16.61 3.60 12.10
N THR A 645 -15.88 2.57 11.69
CA THR A 645 -14.48 2.70 11.24
C THR A 645 -14.35 2.36 9.77
N LEU A 646 -13.66 3.22 9.01
CA LEU A 646 -13.35 3.05 7.60
C LEU A 646 -11.83 3.14 7.40
N ASN A 647 -11.20 2.04 7.01
CA ASN A 647 -9.77 1.96 6.72
C ASN A 647 -9.51 1.84 5.22
N LEU A 648 -8.61 2.65 4.69
CA LEU A 648 -8.24 2.66 3.27
C LEU A 648 -6.76 2.90 3.04
N GLN A 649 -6.27 2.28 1.97
CA GLN A 649 -4.93 2.43 1.44
C GLN A 649 -4.94 3.35 0.22
N GLN A 650 -3.97 4.24 0.15
CA GLN A 650 -3.85 5.24 -0.91
C GLN A 650 -2.40 5.45 -1.35
N ALA A 651 -2.22 5.93 -2.57
CA ALA A 651 -0.93 6.34 -3.12
C ALA A 651 -1.00 7.78 -3.62
N TYR A 652 -0.06 8.61 -3.20
CA TYR A 652 0.15 9.93 -3.80
C TYR A 652 1.04 9.73 -5.02
N VAL A 653 0.50 9.99 -6.20
CA VAL A 653 1.23 9.90 -7.47
C VAL A 653 1.36 11.27 -8.11
N ASP A 654 2.45 11.50 -8.82
CA ASP A 654 2.64 12.67 -9.65
C ASP A 654 1.90 12.58 -10.99
N ALA A 655 2.09 13.57 -11.85
CA ALA A 655 1.42 13.66 -13.15
C ALA A 655 1.78 12.51 -14.11
N ASP A 656 2.93 11.87 -13.90
CA ASP A 656 3.44 10.75 -14.71
C ASP A 656 3.02 9.40 -14.12
N GLY A 657 2.29 9.40 -12.99
CA GLY A 657 1.85 8.21 -12.28
C GLY A 657 2.91 7.61 -11.35
N SER A 658 4.05 8.30 -11.15
CA SER A 658 5.08 7.84 -10.23
C SER A 658 4.63 8.06 -8.78
N GLN A 659 4.68 7.00 -7.98
CA GLN A 659 4.30 7.07 -6.57
C GLN A 659 5.36 7.82 -5.76
N LEU A 660 4.92 8.87 -5.07
CA LEU A 660 5.71 9.68 -4.14
C LEU A 660 5.72 9.05 -2.74
N CYS A 661 4.55 8.67 -2.23
CA CYS A 661 4.36 7.95 -0.97
C CYS A 661 3.01 7.22 -0.96
N LYS A 662 2.85 6.33 0.02
CA LYS A 662 1.59 5.69 0.39
C LYS A 662 1.00 6.36 1.62
N GLU A 663 -0.32 6.32 1.74
CA GLU A 663 -1.06 6.72 2.93
C GLU A 663 -1.96 5.55 3.36
N THR A 664 -1.79 5.11 4.61
CA THR A 664 -2.83 4.35 5.33
C THR A 664 -3.71 5.35 6.05
N LEU A 665 -5.01 5.30 5.80
CA LEU A 665 -5.98 6.28 6.28
C LEU A 665 -7.10 5.59 7.05
N GLU A 666 -7.27 5.94 8.32
CA GLU A 666 -8.38 5.53 9.17
C GLU A 666 -9.32 6.70 9.43
N TYR A 667 -10.63 6.49 9.19
CA TYR A 667 -11.69 7.33 9.74
C TYR A 667 -12.41 6.59 10.87
N ARG A 668 -12.63 7.26 12.00
CA ARG A 668 -13.62 6.81 13.02
C ARG A 668 -14.73 7.84 13.14
N ILE A 669 -15.97 7.38 13.07
CA ILE A 669 -17.17 8.23 13.15
C ILE A 669 -17.93 7.85 14.41
N VAL A 670 -18.11 8.82 15.30
CA VAL A 670 -18.67 8.60 16.63
C VAL A 670 -19.81 9.58 16.90
N PRO A 671 -21.08 9.13 16.82
CA PRO A 671 -22.23 9.90 17.28
C PRO A 671 -22.08 10.30 18.76
N ASN A 672 -22.51 11.51 19.10
CA ASN A 672 -22.43 12.02 20.46
C ASN A 672 -23.55 13.05 20.74
N THR A 673 -23.58 13.57 21.96
CA THR A 673 -24.63 14.49 22.43
C THR A 673 -24.69 15.81 21.66
N ASP A 674 -23.57 16.25 21.09
CA ASP A 674 -23.47 17.52 20.38
C ASP A 674 -23.73 17.35 18.88
N GLY A 675 -23.60 16.12 18.38
CA GLY A 675 -23.77 15.76 16.99
C GLY A 675 -23.03 14.46 16.68
N TYR A 676 -21.89 14.57 15.98
CA TYR A 676 -20.99 13.44 15.77
C TYR A 676 -19.57 13.92 15.45
N LEU A 677 -18.60 13.08 15.76
CA LEU A 677 -17.19 13.32 15.51
C LEU A 677 -16.72 12.45 14.34
N ILE A 678 -15.96 13.05 13.42
CA ILE A 678 -15.15 12.32 12.44
C ILE A 678 -13.69 12.51 12.86
N SER A 679 -13.02 11.45 13.34
CA SER A 679 -11.57 11.44 13.52
C SER A 679 -10.89 10.84 12.31
N GLN A 680 -9.71 11.36 11.96
CA GLN A 680 -8.87 10.93 10.86
C GLN A 680 -7.45 10.67 11.35
N GLU A 681 -6.90 9.51 11.05
CA GLU A 681 -5.46 9.21 11.20
C GLU A 681 -4.87 8.85 9.83
N SER A 682 -3.86 9.60 9.42
CA SER A 682 -3.16 9.45 8.14
C SER A 682 -1.71 9.09 8.41
N MET A 683 -1.27 7.93 7.93
CA MET A 683 0.10 7.43 8.06
C MET A 683 0.78 7.40 6.70
N PHE A 684 1.73 8.31 6.47
CA PHE A 684 2.45 8.45 5.21
C PHE A 684 3.80 7.73 5.26
N SER A 685 4.09 6.89 4.27
CA SER A 685 5.37 6.16 4.17
C SER A 685 5.80 5.91 2.72
N ALA A 686 7.09 5.66 2.51
CA ALA A 686 7.65 5.32 1.20
C ALA A 686 9.01 4.61 1.34
N ASP A 687 9.39 3.82 0.34
CA ASP A 687 10.72 3.16 0.28
C ASP A 687 11.85 4.13 -0.13
N LYS A 688 11.49 5.34 -0.54
CA LYS A 688 12.39 6.44 -0.90
C LYS A 688 12.10 7.64 0.02
N PRO A 689 13.08 8.51 0.29
CA PRO A 689 12.79 9.69 1.08
C PRO A 689 11.80 10.57 0.31
N PHE A 690 10.86 11.15 1.03
CA PHE A 690 9.94 12.16 0.50
C PHE A 690 9.85 13.32 1.51
N TYR A 691 9.24 14.43 1.11
CA TYR A 691 9.11 15.58 2.00
C TYR A 691 7.82 16.35 1.79
N PHE A 692 7.37 17.00 2.86
CA PHE A 692 6.33 18.02 2.82
C PHE A 692 6.98 19.41 2.77
N GLY A 693 6.55 20.25 1.83
CA GLY A 693 7.02 21.62 1.69
C GLY A 693 6.31 22.60 2.63
N VAL A 694 6.62 23.88 2.47
CA VAL A 694 5.99 24.96 3.23
C VAL A 694 5.05 25.75 2.33
N LYS A 695 3.75 25.66 2.62
CA LYS A 695 2.70 26.43 1.97
C LYS A 695 1.50 26.52 2.91
N GLU A 696 0.68 27.56 2.74
CA GLU A 696 -0.50 27.76 3.57
C GLU A 696 -1.61 26.71 3.37
N GLU A 697 -1.70 26.11 2.17
CA GLU A 697 -2.65 25.04 1.85
C GLU A 697 -2.05 23.63 2.05
N MET A 698 -1.67 23.33 3.29
CA MET A 698 -1.10 22.04 3.69
C MET A 698 -1.82 21.52 4.95
N GLY A 699 -2.46 20.34 4.89
CA GLY A 699 -3.14 19.71 6.03
C GLY A 699 -4.64 19.49 5.82
N LEU A 700 -5.37 19.23 6.92
CA LEU A 700 -6.81 18.97 6.87
C LEU A 700 -7.59 20.26 6.66
N THR A 701 -8.41 20.28 5.62
CA THR A 701 -9.17 21.45 5.19
C THR A 701 -10.66 21.25 5.37
N MET A 702 -11.37 22.32 5.72
CA MET A 702 -12.82 22.43 5.63
C MET A 702 -13.27 23.63 4.78
N ARG A 703 -14.41 23.46 4.12
CA ARG A 703 -15.18 24.53 3.45
C ARG A 703 -16.60 24.56 4.00
N VAL A 704 -16.94 25.60 4.75
CA VAL A 704 -18.24 25.72 5.42
C VAL A 704 -19.35 26.18 4.47
N ALA A 705 -20.60 25.87 4.84
CA ALA A 705 -21.79 26.32 4.12
C ALA A 705 -21.93 27.85 4.16
N THR A 706 -22.51 28.44 3.11
CA THR A 706 -22.66 29.91 2.97
C THR A 706 -23.23 30.62 4.20
N PRO A 707 -24.27 30.10 4.89
CA PRO A 707 -24.77 30.72 6.14
C PRO A 707 -23.74 30.82 7.27
N LEU A 708 -22.74 29.95 7.29
CA LEU A 708 -21.69 29.92 8.31
C LEU A 708 -20.52 30.83 7.96
N VAL A 709 -20.41 31.32 6.73
CA VAL A 709 -19.27 32.13 6.27
C VAL A 709 -19.28 33.50 6.97
N VAL A 710 -18.18 33.91 7.59
CA VAL A 710 -18.07 35.21 8.30
C VAL A 710 -18.42 36.38 7.37
N ARG A 711 -17.86 36.40 6.15
CA ARG A 711 -18.10 37.46 5.14
C ARG A 711 -19.50 37.44 4.52
N SER A 712 -20.32 36.43 4.77
CA SER A 712 -21.71 36.44 4.29
C SER A 712 -22.55 37.51 4.99
N GLY A 713 -22.13 37.95 6.17
CA GLY A 713 -22.92 38.85 7.03
C GLY A 713 -24.07 38.15 7.77
N LEU A 714 -24.18 36.83 7.67
CA LEU A 714 -25.26 36.02 8.29
C LEU A 714 -24.96 35.56 9.72
N GLY A 715 -23.91 36.09 10.34
CA GLY A 715 -23.55 35.80 11.73
C GLY A 715 -22.59 34.61 11.92
N GLY A 716 -21.89 34.20 10.87
CA GLY A 716 -20.80 33.23 10.96
C GLY A 716 -19.61 33.72 11.77
N ARG A 717 -18.91 32.80 12.44
CA ARG A 717 -17.75 33.07 13.31
C ARG A 717 -16.71 31.96 13.21
N ILE A 718 -15.43 32.33 13.27
CA ILE A 718 -14.33 31.41 13.59
C ILE A 718 -13.83 31.69 15.01
N LEU A 719 -13.66 30.67 15.85
CA LEU A 719 -13.11 30.77 17.20
C LEU A 719 -11.99 29.74 17.39
N ASN A 720 -10.91 30.08 18.08
CA ASN A 720 -9.87 29.12 18.49
C ASN A 720 -9.76 28.98 20.02
N GLY A 721 -8.94 28.03 20.46
CA GLY A 721 -8.68 27.73 21.87
C GLY A 721 -8.12 28.89 22.68
N GLN A 722 -7.45 29.84 22.03
CA GLN A 722 -6.90 31.05 22.67
C GLN A 722 -7.88 32.24 22.69
N GLY A 723 -9.12 32.07 22.22
CA GLY A 723 -10.13 33.14 22.17
C GLY A 723 -9.94 34.14 21.02
N GLY A 724 -9.09 33.82 20.05
CA GLY A 724 -8.98 34.55 18.79
C GLY A 724 -10.22 34.33 17.93
N GLU A 725 -10.73 35.42 17.35
CA GLU A 725 -11.93 35.40 16.51
C GLU A 725 -11.64 35.78 15.06
N ASN A 726 -12.28 35.06 14.14
CA ASN A 726 -12.25 35.29 12.68
C ASN A 726 -10.82 35.28 12.10
N GLU A 727 -10.67 35.59 10.81
CA GLU A 727 -9.38 35.56 10.10
C GLU A 727 -8.30 36.37 10.83
N LYS A 728 -8.66 37.54 11.36
CA LYS A 728 -7.76 38.41 12.11
C LYS A 728 -7.19 37.75 13.38
N GLY A 729 -8.01 36.99 14.11
CA GLY A 729 -7.65 36.37 15.38
C GLY A 729 -7.07 34.96 15.24
N THR A 730 -7.29 34.29 14.11
CA THR A 730 -6.99 32.86 13.96
C THR A 730 -5.95 32.55 12.88
N TRP A 731 -5.79 33.38 11.85
CA TRP A 731 -4.85 33.10 10.77
C TRP A 731 -3.39 33.12 11.25
N GLY A 732 -2.63 32.08 10.91
CA GLY A 732 -1.23 31.97 11.29
C GLY A 732 -0.98 31.67 12.77
N LYS A 733 -2.04 31.45 13.57
CA LYS A 733 -1.93 31.16 15.00
C LYS A 733 -1.88 29.66 15.24
N VAL A 734 -0.88 29.22 16.00
CA VAL A 734 -0.78 27.85 16.49
C VAL A 734 -1.83 27.64 17.57
N ASP A 735 -2.63 26.60 17.46
CA ASP A 735 -3.65 26.23 18.45
C ASP A 735 -4.01 24.74 18.36
N GLN A 736 -4.85 24.28 19.29
CA GLN A 736 -5.32 22.90 19.36
C GLN A 736 -6.57 22.65 18.53
N TRP A 737 -7.40 23.68 18.36
CA TRP A 737 -8.66 23.57 17.63
C TRP A 737 -9.18 24.92 17.14
N TRP A 738 -10.05 24.85 16.11
CA TRP A 738 -10.76 25.98 15.53
C TRP A 738 -12.20 25.58 15.21
N ASP A 739 -13.16 26.33 15.74
CA ASP A 739 -14.59 26.16 15.46
C ASP A 739 -15.05 27.19 14.43
N TYR A 740 -15.62 26.71 13.32
CA TYR A 740 -16.27 27.55 12.32
C TYR A 740 -17.78 27.27 12.34
N SER A 741 -18.54 28.20 12.89
CA SER A 741 -19.94 28.02 13.26
C SER A 741 -20.78 29.27 13.02
N GLY A 742 -22.10 29.10 13.08
CA GLY A 742 -23.07 30.14 12.78
C GLY A 742 -24.50 29.61 12.96
N THR A 743 -25.49 30.44 12.60
CA THR A 743 -26.90 30.08 12.77
C THR A 743 -27.52 29.61 11.45
N ILE A 744 -28.10 28.41 11.45
CA ILE A 744 -28.93 27.90 10.35
C ILE A 744 -30.29 27.53 10.90
N GLN A 745 -31.36 28.09 10.32
CA GLN A 745 -32.75 27.84 10.73
C GLN A 745 -32.98 28.00 12.26
N GLY A 746 -32.33 28.99 12.88
CA GLY A 746 -32.46 29.27 14.32
C GLY A 746 -31.73 28.27 15.22
N GLN A 747 -30.83 27.45 14.69
CA GLN A 747 -29.95 26.56 15.44
C GLN A 747 -28.50 27.00 15.23
N TRP A 748 -27.70 26.97 16.30
CA TRP A 748 -26.26 27.16 16.21
C TRP A 748 -25.62 25.85 15.74
N VAL A 749 -24.93 25.89 14.61
CA VAL A 749 -24.32 24.70 14.01
C VAL A 749 -22.93 25.04 13.50
N GLY A 750 -22.07 24.04 13.39
CA GLY A 750 -20.73 24.25 12.87
C GLY A 750 -19.88 23.01 12.79
N MET A 751 -18.62 23.25 12.45
CA MET A 751 -17.57 22.24 12.44
C MET A 751 -16.37 22.74 13.25
N GLN A 752 -15.99 21.97 14.26
CA GLN A 752 -14.75 22.20 15.01
C GLN A 752 -13.64 21.30 14.49
N LEU A 753 -12.62 21.90 13.89
CA LEU A 753 -11.37 21.25 13.47
C LEU A 753 -10.41 21.14 14.64
N MET A 754 -9.80 19.98 14.85
CA MET A 754 -8.94 19.70 16.01
C MET A 754 -7.66 19.00 15.55
N THR A 755 -6.51 19.43 16.05
CA THR A 755 -5.23 18.73 15.84
C THR A 755 -5.03 17.64 16.89
N GLY A 756 -4.47 16.50 16.49
CA GLY A 756 -4.34 15.31 17.35
C GLY A 756 -2.98 15.12 18.01
N PRO A 757 -2.88 14.13 18.93
CA PRO A 757 -1.63 13.75 19.56
C PRO A 757 -0.55 13.35 18.54
N GLY A 758 0.67 13.82 18.76
CA GLY A 758 1.82 13.52 17.91
C GLY A 758 1.94 14.41 16.66
N ASN A 759 0.95 15.26 16.36
CA ASN A 759 1.11 16.27 15.32
C ASN A 759 2.15 17.32 15.74
N PRO A 760 2.92 17.87 14.79
CA PRO A 760 3.66 19.10 15.02
C PRO A 760 2.74 20.28 15.37
N ASP A 761 3.34 21.37 15.86
CA ASP A 761 2.66 22.65 16.09
C ASP A 761 1.81 23.04 14.87
N THR A 762 0.49 23.05 15.07
CA THR A 762 -0.49 23.22 13.99
C THR A 762 -1.06 24.62 14.04
N TRP A 763 -1.05 25.33 12.91
CA TRP A 763 -1.62 26.67 12.77
C TRP A 763 -2.76 26.70 11.75
N ALA A 764 -3.66 27.67 11.85
CA ALA A 764 -4.77 27.80 10.90
C ALA A 764 -4.46 28.71 9.71
N HIS A 765 -4.63 28.21 8.48
CA HIS A 765 -4.96 29.06 7.34
C HIS A 765 -6.49 29.24 7.31
N SER A 766 -6.98 30.18 8.12
CA SER A 766 -8.39 30.56 8.21
C SER A 766 -8.72 31.73 7.28
N ARG A 767 -9.87 31.69 6.61
CA ARG A 767 -10.35 32.78 5.76
C ARG A 767 -11.80 33.08 6.06
N ASP A 768 -12.13 34.37 6.21
CA ASP A 768 -13.49 34.80 6.49
C ASP A 768 -14.47 34.52 5.35
N TYR A 769 -13.98 34.12 4.18
CA TYR A 769 -14.80 33.67 3.04
C TYR A 769 -15.12 32.16 3.05
N GLY A 770 -14.71 31.42 4.09
CA GLY A 770 -15.24 30.07 4.37
C GLY A 770 -14.26 28.90 4.31
N VAL A 771 -12.95 29.14 4.12
CA VAL A 771 -11.92 28.08 4.17
C VAL A 771 -11.24 28.09 5.54
N LEU A 772 -10.95 26.90 6.06
CA LEU A 772 -10.03 26.73 7.17
C LEU A 772 -9.17 25.49 6.95
N VAL A 773 -7.84 25.63 7.08
CA VAL A 773 -6.87 24.53 7.01
C VAL A 773 -6.12 24.43 8.34
N ALA A 774 -6.15 23.27 9.00
CA ALA A 774 -5.26 22.96 10.10
C ALA A 774 -3.92 22.48 9.53
N ASN A 775 -2.89 23.33 9.63
CA ASN A 775 -1.62 23.16 8.96
C ASN A 775 -0.50 22.78 9.95
N PRO A 776 -0.02 21.53 9.94
CA PRO A 776 1.01 21.04 10.85
C PRO A 776 2.44 21.32 10.35
N PHE A 777 2.61 22.12 9.30
CA PHE A 777 3.90 22.43 8.70
C PHE A 777 4.33 23.86 9.04
N PRO A 778 5.62 24.22 8.88
CA PRO A 778 6.08 25.56 9.20
C PRO A 778 5.23 26.65 8.53
N LEU A 779 4.95 27.72 9.26
CA LEU A 779 4.14 28.85 8.79
C LEU A 779 4.64 29.38 7.42
N ASP A 780 3.73 29.61 6.46
CA ASP A 780 4.05 30.12 5.12
C ASP A 780 4.42 31.61 5.16
N ILE A 781 5.64 31.86 5.62
CA ILE A 781 6.31 33.16 5.57
C ILE A 781 7.61 33.02 4.78
N LYS A 782 8.09 34.14 4.22
CA LYS A 782 9.29 34.17 3.37
C LYS A 782 10.48 33.42 3.97
N ALA A 783 10.70 33.53 5.29
CA ALA A 783 11.81 32.88 5.99
C ALA A 783 11.69 31.34 6.08
N ASN A 784 10.49 30.78 5.92
CA ASN A 784 10.25 29.35 6.05
C ASN A 784 10.05 28.65 4.69
N ARG A 785 9.79 29.37 3.60
CA ARG A 785 9.41 28.79 2.29
C ARG A 785 10.44 27.81 1.69
N SER A 786 11.70 27.89 2.09
CA SER A 786 12.74 26.95 1.68
C SER A 786 12.84 25.69 2.57
N LYS A 787 12.18 25.67 3.74
CA LYS A 787 12.19 24.55 4.66
C LYS A 787 11.33 23.39 4.14
N ARG A 788 11.63 22.20 4.64
CA ARG A 788 10.96 20.94 4.29
C ARG A 788 10.87 20.08 5.55
N VAL A 789 9.81 19.29 5.66
CA VAL A 789 9.71 18.18 6.61
C VAL A 789 10.03 16.92 5.84
N GLU A 790 11.22 16.37 6.06
CA GLU A 790 11.69 15.16 5.37
C GLU A 790 11.26 13.91 6.14
N VAL A 791 10.83 12.89 5.39
CA VAL A 791 10.47 11.57 5.91
C VAL A 791 11.46 10.56 5.32
N PRO A 792 12.30 9.93 6.15
CA PRO A 792 13.25 8.92 5.68
C PRO A 792 12.58 7.69 5.06
N PRO A 793 13.30 6.93 4.22
CA PRO A 793 12.82 5.65 3.70
C PRO A 793 12.37 4.69 4.81
N GLY A 794 11.20 4.08 4.63
CA GLY A 794 10.63 3.11 5.58
C GLY A 794 10.10 3.71 6.88
N GLU A 795 10.34 5.00 7.15
CA GLU A 795 9.74 5.70 8.28
C GLU A 795 8.31 6.14 7.94
N THR A 796 7.49 6.25 8.99
CA THR A 796 6.10 6.68 8.87
C THR A 796 5.92 8.06 9.49
N PHE A 797 5.39 9.00 8.71
CA PHE A 797 4.95 10.30 9.20
C PHE A 797 3.43 10.27 9.44
N THR A 798 3.01 10.52 10.67
CA THR A 798 1.60 10.39 11.06
C THR A 798 0.96 11.75 11.33
N LEU A 799 -0.24 11.96 10.79
CA LEU A 799 -1.08 13.12 11.06
C LEU A 799 -2.45 12.68 11.59
N ARG A 800 -2.88 13.27 12.70
CA ARG A 800 -4.16 12.97 13.36
C ARG A 800 -5.03 14.22 13.45
N PHE A 801 -6.28 14.14 13.04
CA PHE A 801 -7.22 15.25 13.15
C PHE A 801 -8.61 14.80 13.58
N GLY A 802 -9.37 15.72 14.18
CA GLY A 802 -10.77 15.53 14.50
C GLY A 802 -11.63 16.63 13.89
N VAL A 803 -12.85 16.29 13.47
CA VAL A 803 -13.88 17.23 13.03
C VAL A 803 -15.17 16.92 13.78
N GLN A 804 -15.53 17.75 14.76
CA GLN A 804 -16.83 17.64 15.43
C GLN A 804 -17.87 18.42 14.62
N ILE A 805 -18.89 17.73 14.14
CA ILE A 805 -20.09 18.34 13.58
C ILE A 805 -21.05 18.54 14.74
N HIS A 806 -21.45 19.79 15.00
CA HIS A 806 -22.26 20.12 16.18
C HIS A 806 -23.53 20.90 15.84
N GLN A 807 -24.53 20.76 16.70
CA GLN A 807 -25.80 21.47 16.65
C GLN A 807 -26.34 21.75 18.05
N HIS A 808 -26.69 23.02 18.29
CA HIS A 808 -27.18 23.52 19.57
C HIS A 808 -28.28 24.57 19.36
N LEU A 809 -29.00 24.90 20.42
CA LEU A 809 -30.00 25.98 20.39
C LEU A 809 -29.34 27.34 20.13
N ASP A 810 -28.19 27.58 20.75
CA ASP A 810 -27.41 28.81 20.62
C ASP A 810 -25.91 28.54 20.81
N ALA A 811 -25.10 29.57 20.63
CA ALA A 811 -23.64 29.48 20.73
C ALA A 811 -23.12 29.13 22.13
N GLN A 812 -23.89 29.35 23.20
CA GLN A 812 -23.48 29.01 24.58
C GLN A 812 -23.66 27.52 24.87
N GLY A 813 -24.51 26.84 24.10
CA GLY A 813 -24.75 25.41 24.24
C GLY A 813 -23.59 24.52 23.78
N PHE A 814 -22.62 25.05 23.02
CA PHE A 814 -21.45 24.31 22.56
C PHE A 814 -20.22 24.62 23.42
N ASP A 815 -19.66 23.61 24.08
CA ASP A 815 -18.35 23.69 24.76
C ASP A 815 -17.25 23.09 23.86
N PRO A 816 -16.49 23.93 23.12
CA PRO A 816 -15.44 23.44 22.22
C PRO A 816 -14.28 22.76 22.99
N ALA A 817 -14.05 23.10 24.26
CA ALA A 817 -13.01 22.46 25.06
C ALA A 817 -13.44 21.06 25.51
N GLN A 818 -14.73 20.88 25.87
CA GLN A 818 -15.29 19.56 26.12
C GLN A 818 -15.27 18.68 24.87
N SER A 819 -15.65 19.24 23.72
CA SER A 819 -15.57 18.55 22.43
C SER A 819 -14.13 18.11 22.11
N TYR A 820 -13.13 18.96 22.34
CA TYR A 820 -11.72 18.59 22.16
C TYR A 820 -11.27 17.48 23.11
N ARG A 821 -11.66 17.52 24.39
CA ARG A 821 -11.39 16.42 25.35
C ARG A 821 -12.02 15.10 24.89
N ARG A 822 -13.22 15.13 24.31
CA ARG A 822 -13.89 13.95 23.75
C ARG A 822 -13.09 13.37 22.59
N TYR A 823 -12.64 14.22 21.65
CA TYR A 823 -11.77 13.80 20.56
C TYR A 823 -10.50 13.11 21.09
N LEU A 824 -9.81 13.72 22.06
CA LEU A 824 -8.61 13.13 22.66
C LEU A 824 -8.88 11.76 23.30
N SER A 825 -10.03 11.55 23.94
CA SER A 825 -10.39 10.24 24.51
C SER A 825 -10.58 9.14 23.46
N ILE A 826 -10.96 9.50 22.23
CA ILE A 826 -11.21 8.55 21.13
C ILE A 826 -9.90 8.16 20.44
N VAL A 827 -8.95 9.09 20.32
CA VAL A 827 -7.64 8.83 19.68
C VAL A 827 -6.55 8.37 20.66
N SER A 828 -6.80 8.44 21.98
CA SER A 828 -5.88 7.92 23.01
C SER A 828 -6.22 6.50 23.48
N GLN A 829 -7.29 5.90 22.94
CA GLN A 829 -7.61 4.48 23.15
C GLN A 829 -6.89 3.67 22.07
N PRO A 830 -6.03 2.71 22.45
CA PRO A 830 -5.27 1.89 21.50
C PRO A 830 -6.15 1.11 20.54
#